data_AF-A0A3Q2Y6R8-F1
#
_entry.id   AF-A0A3Q2Y6R8-F1
#
_cell.length_a   1.000
_cell.length_b   1.000
_cell.length_c   1.000
_cell.angle_alpha   90.00
_cell.angle_beta   90.00
_cell.angle_gamma   90.00
#
_symmetry.space_group_name_H-M   'P 1'
#
loop_
_entity.id
_entity.type
_entity.pdbx_description
1 polymer ?
#
loop_
_entity_poly.entity_id
_entity_poly.type
_entity_poly.pdbx_seq_one_letter_code
_entity_poly.pdbx_strand_id
1 'polypeptide(L)'
;STRERIKAIRDLPMSFQEKKHIRLFRTNITGEFVYKIIIHLRTLVVLKSTPRDYMPWVSYSVSLQFLRRCGYSIRSIRQTLELWQGIMKEIGGKFGTSVLTYFLFLKWLLMFNIFSFLVNFGFITIPLLVYDISPNIPPNVGFGGLEILTGAVSGYFNYTAMYYGGYSNETLVDLVEYNMQLAYFFTIAIYMVLCGIALITSMANSFKTNYMLADQVSNSAWQLLCSWDFNIINERAVRQRKNNLSVQLKVNFVQYKPFQFENILFDHIGIHLGSWLLSTGMAVGCAHQQPFLCPLSLQNTTDASNWSLLQEAETLLVPFVVSSMNLVVPLFYSLFNKFEQYSSQRRQIYTLLLRNVLLKMFILGVLCYYWMKVVPQKFSCWESMVGQALYRLVIFDFFFLMLGSFFGEFLSNMIGTKFLPRLGVPEFDVARNVLELIYAQTLVWIGIYFSPLLPAIQIVKLFVLFFIKKVSLTHNCQPPRRTGRAAQMQTIFIALLFFPFFVGALSIVAYTAWRLTPSQQCGPFRGLNNTFSVVGIWIDGMEDNPGSKGAIWIYDNVIKSEIAYFLGTLIILIIIYIFWQVSQGRKHLIGRLRQLIANEGKDKSFLLEKLQNLQKSCRHKKQKQKNRNKVHFYRTIC
;
A
#
# COMPACT_ATOMS: atom_id res chain seq x y z
N SER A 1 21.49 -17.90 17.12
CA SER A 1 20.56 -17.18 16.22
C SER A 1 19.80 -18.13 15.30
N THR A 2 18.53 -17.88 14.93
CA THR A 2 17.74 -18.71 13.97
C THR A 2 18.45 -18.87 12.62
N ARG A 3 19.26 -17.87 12.23
CA ARG A 3 20.04 -17.88 10.99
C ARG A 3 21.17 -18.92 11.00
N GLU A 4 21.81 -19.14 12.15
CA GLU A 4 22.85 -20.16 12.34
C GLU A 4 22.23 -21.56 12.37
N ARG A 5 21.06 -21.71 12.98
CA ARG A 5 20.33 -22.99 13.01
C ARG A 5 19.80 -23.39 11.63
N ILE A 6 19.36 -22.43 10.81
CA ILE A 6 19.00 -22.69 9.39
C ILE A 6 20.23 -23.07 8.56
N LYS A 7 21.39 -22.49 8.88
CA LYS A 7 22.67 -22.83 8.24
C LYS A 7 23.08 -24.27 8.61
N ALA A 8 23.07 -24.61 9.90
CA ALA A 8 23.30 -25.97 10.39
C ALA A 8 22.35 -27.02 9.77
N ILE A 9 21.06 -26.70 9.61
CA ILE A 9 20.09 -27.60 8.97
C ILE A 9 20.35 -27.74 7.45
N ARG A 10 20.89 -26.70 6.80
CA ARG A 10 21.27 -26.76 5.39
C ARG A 10 22.48 -27.64 5.17
N ASP A 11 23.42 -27.59 6.11
CA ASP A 11 24.70 -28.28 6.10
C ASP A 11 24.58 -29.78 6.48
N LEU A 12 23.43 -30.22 7.01
CA LEU A 12 23.15 -31.65 7.26
C LEU A 12 23.11 -32.46 5.95
N PRO A 13 23.78 -33.62 5.86
CA PRO A 13 23.76 -34.49 4.68
C PRO A 13 22.49 -35.36 4.67
N MET A 14 21.33 -34.74 4.46
CA MET A 14 20.03 -35.42 4.37
C MET A 14 19.27 -35.04 3.10
N SER A 15 18.34 -35.91 2.68
CA SER A 15 17.54 -35.71 1.48
C SER A 15 16.62 -34.47 1.61
N PHE A 16 16.27 -33.87 0.47
CA PHE A 16 15.42 -32.67 0.46
C PHE A 16 14.01 -32.94 1.03
N GLN A 17 13.49 -34.17 0.89
CA GLN A 17 12.19 -34.59 1.42
C GLN A 17 12.19 -34.63 2.96
N GLU A 18 13.25 -35.18 3.59
CA GLU A 18 13.39 -35.21 5.04
C GLU A 18 13.59 -33.79 5.61
N LYS A 19 14.41 -32.96 4.95
CA LYS A 19 14.58 -31.54 5.32
C LYS A 19 13.27 -30.75 5.21
N LYS A 20 12.36 -31.14 4.32
CA LYS A 20 11.02 -30.55 4.17
C LYS A 20 10.07 -31.04 5.27
N HIS A 21 10.12 -32.33 5.63
CA HIS A 21 9.34 -32.90 6.74
C HIS A 21 9.71 -32.29 8.10
N ILE A 22 11.00 -32.09 8.39
CA ILE A 22 11.46 -31.45 9.64
C ILE A 22 10.99 -29.99 9.73
N ARG A 23 10.86 -29.29 8.59
CA ARG A 23 10.31 -27.92 8.56
C ARG A 23 8.78 -27.89 8.74
N LEU A 24 8.07 -28.89 8.23
CA LEU A 24 6.62 -29.06 8.37
C LEU A 24 6.19 -29.56 9.76
N PHE A 25 7.01 -30.38 10.42
CA PHE A 25 6.74 -30.82 11.79
C PHE A 25 6.73 -29.64 12.78
N ARG A 26 7.42 -28.55 12.44
CA ARG A 26 7.46 -27.31 13.25
C ARG A 26 6.20 -26.45 13.15
N THR A 27 5.38 -26.62 12.11
CA THR A 27 4.13 -25.84 11.93
C THR A 27 2.95 -26.37 12.76
N ASN A 28 3.04 -27.56 13.35
CA ASN A 28 1.99 -28.12 14.22
C ASN A 28 2.12 -27.73 15.71
N ILE A 29 3.16 -26.99 16.11
CA ILE A 29 3.33 -26.51 17.50
C ILE A 29 2.71 -25.11 17.65
N THR A 30 1.52 -24.93 17.09
CA THR A 30 0.72 -23.70 17.18
C THR A 30 -0.24 -23.71 18.38
N GLY A 31 -0.49 -24.88 19.01
CA GLY A 31 -1.34 -25.02 20.20
C GLY A 31 -0.73 -24.54 21.52
N GLU A 32 0.59 -24.69 21.71
CA GLU A 32 1.27 -24.27 22.96
C GLU A 32 1.38 -22.74 23.11
N PHE A 33 1.29 -21.99 22.01
CA PHE A 33 1.56 -20.55 22.00
C PHE A 33 0.35 -19.72 22.46
N VAL A 34 -0.87 -20.18 22.14
CA VAL A 34 -2.12 -19.58 22.63
C VAL A 34 -2.26 -19.82 24.14
N TYR A 35 -1.90 -21.03 24.61
CA TYR A 35 -1.92 -21.37 26.04
C TYR A 35 -0.93 -20.53 26.86
N LYS A 36 0.28 -20.27 26.35
CA LYS A 36 1.28 -19.40 27.01
C LYS A 36 0.91 -17.92 27.03
N ILE A 37 0.21 -17.42 26.00
CA ILE A 37 -0.29 -16.03 25.99
C ILE A 37 -1.44 -15.87 26.99
N ILE A 38 -2.35 -16.84 27.09
CA ILE A 38 -3.45 -16.85 28.06
C ILE A 38 -2.92 -16.91 29.51
N ILE A 39 -1.91 -17.74 29.77
CA ILE A 39 -1.26 -17.82 31.10
C ILE A 39 -0.56 -16.50 31.47
N HIS A 40 0.08 -15.82 30.51
CA HIS A 40 0.76 -14.55 30.78
C HIS A 40 -0.19 -13.36 30.96
N LEU A 41 -1.33 -13.35 30.28
CA LEU A 41 -2.44 -12.42 30.57
C LEU A 41 -2.99 -12.64 31.98
N ARG A 42 -3.09 -13.89 32.43
CA ARG A 42 -3.43 -14.23 33.83
C ARG A 42 -2.41 -13.70 34.83
N THR A 43 -1.12 -13.72 34.51
CA THR A 43 -0.07 -13.21 35.42
C THR A 43 -0.05 -11.69 35.51
N LEU A 44 -0.46 -10.98 34.45
CA LEU A 44 -0.62 -9.53 34.44
C LEU A 44 -1.79 -9.05 35.31
N VAL A 45 -2.84 -9.85 35.45
CA VAL A 45 -3.97 -9.57 36.35
C VAL A 45 -3.59 -9.75 37.83
N VAL A 46 -2.66 -10.68 38.12
CA VAL A 46 -2.24 -11.01 39.51
C VAL A 46 -1.23 -10.02 40.10
N LEU A 47 -0.52 -9.24 39.29
CA LEU A 47 0.51 -8.29 39.77
C LEU A 47 -0.04 -6.93 40.22
N LYS A 48 -1.36 -6.71 40.20
CA LYS A 48 -2.00 -5.45 40.63
C LYS A 48 -2.32 -5.41 42.14
N SER A 49 -1.97 -6.45 42.91
CA SER A 49 -2.36 -6.61 44.32
C SER A 49 -1.25 -6.27 45.34
N THR A 50 -0.28 -5.41 45.03
CA THR A 50 0.74 -4.97 46.02
C THR A 50 0.86 -3.46 46.12
N PRO A 51 1.11 -2.90 47.33
CA PRO A 51 0.93 -1.49 47.60
C PRO A 51 1.96 -0.61 46.90
N ARG A 52 1.47 0.57 46.56
CA ARG A 52 2.08 1.69 45.86
C ARG A 52 3.04 2.41 46.81
N ASP A 53 4.36 2.25 46.62
CA ASP A 53 5.39 3.25 46.95
C ASP A 53 6.72 2.82 46.33
N TYR A 54 7.40 3.74 45.65
CA TYR A 54 8.62 3.58 44.82
C TYR A 54 8.44 3.00 43.40
N MET A 55 8.47 3.88 42.38
CA MET A 55 9.42 3.83 41.24
C MET A 55 8.88 4.46 39.92
N PRO A 56 9.29 5.69 39.58
CA PRO A 56 9.15 6.24 38.22
C PRO A 56 10.17 5.65 37.21
N TRP A 57 11.32 5.15 37.69
CA TRP A 57 12.43 4.71 36.82
C TRP A 57 12.31 3.29 36.24
N VAL A 58 11.47 2.42 36.85
CA VAL A 58 11.24 1.04 36.34
C VAL A 58 10.22 1.00 35.20
N SER A 59 9.25 1.92 35.17
CA SER A 59 8.25 1.96 34.09
C SER A 59 8.86 2.27 32.72
N TYR A 60 9.90 3.13 32.67
CA TYR A 60 10.56 3.51 31.42
C TYR A 60 11.46 2.40 30.85
N SER A 61 12.17 1.68 31.73
CA SER A 61 13.04 0.56 31.33
C SER A 61 12.25 -0.68 30.90
N VAL A 62 11.12 -0.96 31.57
CA VAL A 62 10.19 -2.04 31.19
C VAL A 62 9.50 -1.74 29.86
N SER A 63 9.11 -0.49 29.60
CA SER A 63 8.51 -0.08 28.30
C SER A 63 9.48 -0.21 27.12
N LEU A 64 10.76 0.16 27.31
CA LEU A 64 11.81 0.01 26.30
C LEU A 64 12.16 -1.47 26.03
N GLN A 65 12.17 -2.31 27.06
CA GLN A 65 12.34 -3.75 26.89
C GLN A 65 11.12 -4.39 26.21
N PHE A 66 9.89 -3.97 26.54
CA PHE A 66 8.67 -4.41 25.90
C PHE A 66 8.65 -4.05 24.41
N LEU A 67 8.99 -2.80 24.04
CA LEU A 67 9.09 -2.35 22.65
C LEU A 67 10.16 -3.13 21.87
N ARG A 68 11.33 -3.38 22.48
CA ARG A 68 12.39 -4.17 21.84
C ARG A 68 11.95 -5.63 21.66
N ARG A 69 11.33 -6.24 22.67
CA ARG A 69 10.92 -7.66 22.66
C ARG A 69 9.71 -7.91 21.77
N CYS A 70 8.75 -6.98 21.74
CA CYS A 70 7.66 -6.95 20.77
C CYS A 70 8.20 -6.76 19.34
N GLY A 71 9.20 -5.89 19.16
CA GLY A 71 9.92 -5.75 17.89
C GLY A 71 10.56 -7.06 17.40
N TYR A 72 11.20 -7.83 18.29
CA TYR A 72 11.72 -9.16 17.96
C TYR A 72 10.60 -10.18 17.68
N SER A 73 9.50 -10.15 18.43
CA SER A 73 8.34 -11.01 18.23
C SER A 73 7.65 -10.74 16.90
N ILE A 74 7.41 -9.47 16.54
CA ILE A 74 6.86 -9.04 15.25
C ILE A 74 7.80 -9.46 14.10
N ARG A 75 9.12 -9.37 14.30
CA ARG A 75 10.12 -9.81 13.30
C ARG A 75 10.10 -11.34 13.12
N SER A 76 9.84 -12.09 14.19
CA SER A 76 9.66 -13.54 14.18
C SER A 76 8.32 -13.96 13.55
N ILE A 77 7.23 -13.26 13.87
CA ILE A 77 5.91 -13.41 13.25
C ILE A 77 5.98 -13.12 11.75
N ARG A 78 6.73 -12.09 11.34
CA ARG A 78 6.99 -11.79 9.92
C ARG A 78 7.81 -12.87 9.21
N GLN A 79 8.67 -13.59 9.95
CA GLN A 79 9.45 -14.71 9.42
C GLN A 79 8.67 -16.04 9.41
N THR A 80 7.62 -16.17 10.22
CA THR A 80 6.74 -17.35 10.26
C THR A 80 5.53 -17.19 9.33
N LEU A 81 5.06 -15.96 9.10
CA LEU A 81 4.12 -15.60 8.03
C LEU A 81 4.84 -15.50 6.67
N GLU A 82 5.48 -16.58 6.23
CA GLU A 82 5.88 -16.77 4.82
C GLU A 82 4.65 -17.06 3.94
N LEU A 83 3.55 -16.31 4.13
CA LEU A 83 2.35 -16.41 3.30
C LEU A 83 2.75 -16.29 1.82
N TRP A 84 2.41 -17.33 1.07
CA TRP A 84 2.51 -17.44 -0.40
C TRP A 84 3.91 -17.27 -1.01
N GLN A 85 4.99 -17.48 -0.26
CA GLN A 85 6.35 -17.33 -0.76
C GLN A 85 6.66 -18.25 -1.95
N GLY A 86 6.16 -19.50 -1.91
CA GLY A 86 6.27 -20.45 -3.03
C GLY A 86 5.51 -19.97 -4.27
N ILE A 87 4.25 -19.55 -4.09
CA ILE A 87 3.39 -19.05 -5.18
C ILE A 87 3.99 -17.81 -5.83
N MET A 88 4.48 -16.85 -5.04
CA MET A 88 5.13 -15.65 -5.56
C MET A 88 6.42 -15.98 -6.31
N LYS A 89 7.22 -16.95 -5.85
CA LYS A 89 8.42 -17.39 -6.56
C LYS A 89 8.09 -18.05 -7.90
N GLU A 90 6.98 -18.79 -7.96
CA GLU A 90 6.47 -19.38 -9.20
C GLU A 90 5.99 -18.30 -10.18
N ILE A 91 5.16 -17.37 -9.72
CA ILE A 91 4.65 -16.25 -10.53
C ILE A 91 5.81 -15.40 -11.07
N GLY A 92 6.77 -15.04 -10.22
CA GLY A 92 7.96 -14.29 -10.63
C GLY A 92 8.85 -15.05 -11.61
N GLY A 93 8.86 -16.38 -11.55
CA GLY A 93 9.59 -17.23 -12.48
C GLY A 93 8.93 -17.38 -13.85
N LYS A 94 7.59 -17.44 -13.90
CA LYS A 94 6.80 -17.63 -15.14
C LYS A 94 6.46 -16.31 -15.85
N PHE A 95 6.04 -15.29 -15.09
CA PHE A 95 5.48 -14.04 -15.62
C PHE A 95 6.39 -12.82 -15.45
N GLY A 96 7.52 -13.00 -14.77
CA GLY A 96 8.54 -11.97 -14.60
C GLY A 96 8.37 -11.12 -13.35
N THR A 97 9.36 -10.25 -13.11
CA THR A 97 9.48 -9.47 -11.88
C THR A 97 8.47 -8.33 -11.77
N SER A 98 7.95 -7.82 -12.89
CA SER A 98 6.96 -6.74 -12.88
C SER A 98 5.58 -7.19 -12.41
N VAL A 99 5.19 -8.45 -12.66
CA VAL A 99 3.95 -9.01 -12.13
C VAL A 99 4.13 -9.35 -10.64
N LEU A 100 5.31 -9.82 -10.26
CA LEU A 100 5.64 -10.10 -8.87
C LEU A 100 5.48 -8.86 -7.97
N THR A 101 5.80 -7.66 -8.45
CA THR A 101 5.68 -6.42 -7.65
C THR A 101 4.23 -6.11 -7.28
N TYR A 102 3.24 -6.48 -8.10
CA TYR A 102 1.82 -6.38 -7.75
C TYR A 102 1.48 -7.28 -6.56
N PHE A 103 1.84 -8.56 -6.61
CA PHE A 103 1.54 -9.50 -5.52
C PHE A 103 2.31 -9.16 -4.23
N LEU A 104 3.53 -8.63 -4.35
CA LEU A 104 4.27 -8.09 -3.21
C LEU A 104 3.57 -6.87 -2.59
N PHE A 105 3.06 -5.96 -3.42
CA PHE A 105 2.30 -4.80 -2.98
C PHE A 105 0.98 -5.21 -2.31
N LEU A 106 0.25 -6.16 -2.89
CA LEU A 106 -0.98 -6.71 -2.32
C LEU A 106 -0.71 -7.40 -0.97
N LYS A 107 0.35 -8.20 -0.86
CA LYS A 107 0.76 -8.82 0.42
C LYS A 107 1.11 -7.76 1.46
N TRP A 108 1.80 -6.70 1.06
CA TRP A 108 2.13 -5.59 1.95
C TRP A 108 0.87 -4.89 2.46
N LEU A 109 -0.11 -4.61 1.59
CA LEU A 109 -1.42 -4.07 1.96
C LEU A 109 -2.21 -5.00 2.88
N LEU A 110 -2.18 -6.31 2.64
CA LEU A 110 -2.83 -7.30 3.52
C LEU A 110 -2.26 -7.22 4.94
N MET A 111 -0.92 -7.23 5.07
CA MET A 111 -0.26 -7.11 6.37
C MET A 111 -0.56 -5.78 7.05
N PHE A 112 -0.66 -4.70 6.25
CA PHE A 112 -1.02 -3.38 6.73
C PHE A 112 -2.44 -3.34 7.31
N ASN A 113 -3.42 -3.95 6.62
CA ASN A 113 -4.80 -4.03 7.12
C ASN A 113 -4.95 -4.98 8.33
N ILE A 114 -4.15 -6.05 8.42
CA ILE A 114 -4.09 -6.89 9.63
C ILE A 114 -3.63 -6.07 10.82
N PHE A 115 -2.58 -5.25 10.66
CA PHE A 115 -2.13 -4.34 11.72
C PHE A 115 -3.22 -3.33 12.10
N SER A 116 -3.88 -2.75 11.10
CA SER A 116 -5.00 -1.82 11.30
C SER A 116 -6.15 -2.45 12.09
N PHE A 117 -6.58 -3.65 11.69
CA PHE A 117 -7.60 -4.40 12.39
C PHE A 117 -7.21 -4.68 13.84
N LEU A 118 -5.98 -5.15 14.09
CA LEU A 118 -5.53 -5.47 15.46
C LEU A 118 -5.56 -4.25 16.40
N VAL A 119 -5.17 -3.07 15.90
CA VAL A 119 -5.22 -1.83 16.70
C VAL A 119 -6.66 -1.42 16.99
N ASN A 120 -7.52 -1.34 15.97
CA ASN A 120 -8.89 -0.87 16.15
C ASN A 120 -9.75 -1.89 16.91
N PHE A 121 -9.68 -3.17 16.53
CA PHE A 121 -10.37 -4.24 17.25
C PHE A 121 -9.90 -4.35 18.69
N GLY A 122 -8.59 -4.23 18.93
CA GLY A 122 -7.97 -4.34 20.26
C GLY A 122 -8.38 -3.25 21.23
N PHE A 123 -8.31 -1.99 20.80
CA PHE A 123 -8.53 -0.85 21.70
C PHE A 123 -9.96 -0.31 21.67
N ILE A 124 -10.70 -0.47 20.57
CA ILE A 124 -12.05 0.10 20.45
C ILE A 124 -13.11 -0.99 20.61
N THR A 125 -13.02 -2.07 19.83
CA THR A 125 -14.09 -3.07 19.76
C THR A 125 -14.10 -4.04 20.94
N ILE A 126 -12.94 -4.54 21.39
CA ILE A 126 -12.87 -5.50 22.50
C ILE A 126 -13.44 -4.92 23.82
N PRO A 127 -13.08 -3.71 24.27
CA PRO A 127 -13.65 -3.15 25.50
C PRO A 127 -15.18 -3.04 25.45
N LEU A 128 -15.73 -2.66 24.29
CA LEU A 128 -17.17 -2.61 24.08
C LEU A 128 -17.82 -4.00 24.20
N LEU A 129 -17.27 -5.02 23.52
CA LEU A 129 -17.82 -6.38 23.53
C LEU A 129 -17.72 -7.09 24.89
N VAL A 130 -16.75 -6.70 25.71
CA VAL A 130 -16.59 -7.25 27.07
C VAL A 130 -17.64 -6.69 28.01
N TYR A 131 -18.02 -5.42 27.85
CA TYR A 131 -18.99 -4.75 28.71
C TYR A 131 -20.44 -4.99 28.26
N ASP A 132 -20.74 -4.79 26.97
CA ASP A 132 -22.05 -5.05 26.39
C ASP A 132 -22.04 -6.39 25.65
N ILE A 133 -22.23 -7.48 26.41
CA ILE A 133 -22.28 -8.86 25.87
C ILE A 133 -23.53 -9.06 24.99
N SER A 134 -24.59 -8.26 25.19
CA SER A 134 -25.78 -8.26 24.35
C SER A 134 -26.13 -6.84 23.91
N PRO A 135 -25.87 -6.46 22.64
CA PRO A 135 -26.43 -5.22 22.10
C PRO A 135 -27.95 -5.26 22.22
N ASN A 136 -28.58 -4.12 22.51
CA ASN A 136 -30.04 -3.97 22.62
C ASN A 136 -30.70 -4.12 21.23
N ILE A 137 -30.65 -5.33 20.68
CA ILE A 137 -31.23 -5.67 19.38
C ILE A 137 -32.73 -5.91 19.61
N PRO A 138 -33.61 -5.19 18.90
CA PRO A 138 -35.04 -5.48 18.96
C PRO A 138 -35.30 -6.92 18.48
N PRO A 139 -36.21 -7.69 19.12
CA PRO A 139 -36.44 -9.11 18.83
C PRO A 139 -36.93 -9.37 17.39
N ASN A 140 -37.37 -8.33 16.68
CA ASN A 140 -37.86 -8.40 15.30
C ASN A 140 -36.73 -8.36 14.24
N VAL A 141 -35.46 -8.17 14.65
CA VAL A 141 -34.32 -8.02 13.72
C VAL A 141 -33.41 -9.24 13.82
N GLY A 142 -33.52 -10.13 12.82
CA GLY A 142 -32.70 -11.35 12.72
C GLY A 142 -31.72 -11.31 11.56
N PHE A 143 -30.63 -12.08 11.66
CA PHE A 143 -29.61 -12.15 10.61
C PHE A 143 -30.09 -12.95 9.39
N GLY A 144 -30.46 -12.23 8.32
CA GLY A 144 -30.95 -12.83 7.06
C GLY A 144 -29.86 -13.10 6.00
N GLY A 145 -28.59 -12.78 6.26
CA GLY A 145 -27.47 -12.96 5.32
C GLY A 145 -27.40 -11.93 4.18
N LEU A 146 -28.53 -11.40 3.70
CA LEU A 146 -28.58 -10.31 2.71
C LEU A 146 -27.91 -9.03 3.22
N GLU A 147 -27.88 -8.86 4.55
CA GLU A 147 -27.23 -7.75 5.25
C GLU A 147 -25.72 -7.66 4.98
N ILE A 148 -25.06 -8.77 4.61
CA ILE A 148 -23.65 -8.76 4.17
C ILE A 148 -23.49 -7.97 2.87
N LEU A 149 -24.49 -8.01 1.99
CA LEU A 149 -24.45 -7.30 0.72
C LEU A 149 -24.95 -5.86 0.87
N THR A 150 -26.02 -5.66 1.64
CA THR A 150 -26.67 -4.36 1.77
C THR A 150 -26.07 -3.49 2.85
N GLY A 151 -25.32 -4.06 3.82
CA GLY A 151 -24.88 -3.33 5.00
C GLY A 151 -26.06 -2.77 5.78
N ALA A 152 -27.14 -3.55 5.87
CA ALA A 152 -28.52 -3.13 6.11
C ALA A 152 -28.68 -1.98 7.13
N VAL A 153 -29.32 -0.90 6.68
CA VAL A 153 -29.63 0.32 7.44
C VAL A 153 -30.58 0.03 8.61
N SER A 154 -31.50 -0.91 8.43
CA SER A 154 -32.48 -1.38 9.43
C SER A 154 -32.18 -2.78 9.98
N GLY A 155 -31.04 -3.38 9.61
CA GLY A 155 -30.70 -4.77 9.94
C GLY A 155 -29.77 -4.91 11.15
N TYR A 156 -29.39 -6.16 11.45
CA TYR A 156 -28.58 -6.53 12.59
C TYR A 156 -27.29 -5.69 12.71
N PHE A 157 -26.62 -5.40 11.59
CA PHE A 157 -25.36 -4.65 11.59
C PHE A 157 -25.47 -3.21 12.12
N ASN A 158 -26.63 -2.55 12.04
CA ASN A 158 -26.81 -1.21 12.58
C ASN A 158 -26.62 -1.15 14.10
N TYR A 159 -26.98 -2.24 14.80
CA TYR A 159 -26.88 -2.38 16.25
C TYR A 159 -25.54 -3.00 16.71
N THR A 160 -24.65 -3.36 15.78
CA THR A 160 -23.35 -3.97 16.09
C THR A 160 -22.23 -2.93 16.15
N ALA A 161 -21.09 -3.32 16.72
CA ALA A 161 -19.84 -2.53 16.74
C ALA A 161 -19.21 -2.28 15.34
N MET A 162 -19.89 -2.69 14.26
CA MET A 162 -19.46 -2.46 12.88
C MET A 162 -19.47 -0.97 12.52
N TYR A 163 -20.43 -0.20 13.03
CA TYR A 163 -20.60 1.21 12.71
C TYR A 163 -20.42 2.09 13.95
N TYR A 164 -20.09 3.36 13.71
CA TYR A 164 -19.83 4.38 14.73
C TYR A 164 -20.95 4.48 15.78
N GLY A 165 -22.22 4.34 15.37
CA GLY A 165 -23.37 4.47 16.27
C GLY A 165 -23.50 3.38 17.34
N GLY A 166 -22.83 2.23 17.17
CA GLY A 166 -22.86 1.14 18.15
C GLY A 166 -21.97 1.34 19.37
N TYR A 167 -21.14 2.39 19.39
CA TYR A 167 -20.23 2.69 20.49
C TYR A 167 -20.88 3.64 21.51
N SER A 168 -20.77 3.29 22.80
CA SER A 168 -21.32 4.06 23.92
C SER A 168 -20.46 5.29 24.26
N ASN A 169 -21.07 6.27 24.95
CA ASN A 169 -20.38 7.46 25.44
C ASN A 169 -19.95 7.36 26.91
N GLU A 170 -20.25 6.25 27.55
CA GLU A 170 -20.05 6.07 28.98
C GLU A 170 -18.64 5.55 29.26
N THR A 171 -18.14 5.84 30.45
CA THR A 171 -16.96 5.19 31.00
C THR A 171 -17.36 3.80 31.44
N LEU A 172 -16.74 2.77 30.88
CA LEU A 172 -16.98 1.39 31.28
C LEU A 172 -16.27 1.17 32.63
N VAL A 173 -17.03 0.86 33.68
CA VAL A 173 -16.51 0.66 35.04
C VAL A 173 -16.76 -0.79 35.47
N ASP A 174 -15.77 -1.66 35.27
CA ASP A 174 -15.78 -3.04 35.81
C ASP A 174 -14.47 -3.38 36.52
N LEU A 175 -13.32 -3.34 35.83
CA LEU A 175 -11.99 -3.68 36.38
C LEU A 175 -10.96 -2.54 36.30
N VAL A 176 -11.15 -1.66 35.31
CA VAL A 176 -10.38 -0.44 35.05
C VAL A 176 -11.36 0.54 34.44
N GLU A 177 -11.38 1.78 34.92
CA GLU A 177 -12.14 2.86 34.30
C GLU A 177 -11.66 3.05 32.85
N TYR A 178 -12.51 2.66 31.89
CA TYR A 178 -12.19 2.76 30.48
C TYR A 178 -13.11 3.78 29.82
N ASN A 179 -12.58 4.98 29.57
CA ASN A 179 -13.33 6.03 28.88
C ASN A 179 -13.36 5.76 27.37
N MET A 180 -14.53 5.35 26.87
CA MET A 180 -14.73 5.01 25.46
C MET A 180 -14.47 6.20 24.52
N GLN A 181 -14.84 7.42 24.92
CA GLN A 181 -14.65 8.62 24.11
C GLN A 181 -13.16 8.90 23.86
N LEU A 182 -12.37 8.91 24.94
CA LEU A 182 -10.92 9.13 24.86
C LEU A 182 -10.24 7.99 24.11
N ALA A 183 -10.62 6.75 24.40
CA ALA A 183 -10.10 5.58 23.73
C ALA A 183 -10.32 5.63 22.21
N TYR A 184 -11.53 5.98 21.77
CA TYR A 184 -11.88 6.09 20.36
C TYR A 184 -11.03 7.17 19.66
N PHE A 185 -10.97 8.37 20.25
CA PHE A 185 -10.22 9.49 19.70
C PHE A 185 -8.71 9.18 19.59
N PHE A 186 -8.09 8.76 20.70
CA PHE A 186 -6.65 8.51 20.73
C PHE A 186 -6.26 7.29 19.88
N THR A 187 -7.07 6.24 19.84
CA THR A 187 -6.77 5.06 19.01
C THR A 187 -6.73 5.44 17.55
N ILE A 188 -7.72 6.20 17.05
CA ILE A 188 -7.74 6.64 15.65
C ILE A 188 -6.60 7.63 15.37
N ALA A 189 -6.37 8.62 16.25
CA ALA A 189 -5.29 9.59 16.07
C ALA A 189 -3.91 8.93 16.03
N ILE A 190 -3.60 8.07 17.01
CA ILE A 190 -2.36 7.31 17.08
C ILE A 190 -2.25 6.38 15.86
N TYR A 191 -3.32 5.70 15.49
CA TYR A 191 -3.34 4.85 14.30
C TYR A 191 -3.00 5.63 13.02
N MET A 192 -3.59 6.81 12.81
CA MET A 192 -3.30 7.64 11.63
C MET A 192 -1.83 8.10 11.60
N VAL A 193 -1.25 8.45 12.75
CA VAL A 193 0.19 8.77 12.84
C VAL A 193 1.06 7.55 12.55
N LEU A 194 0.75 6.40 13.13
CA LEU A 194 1.46 5.14 12.88
C LEU A 194 1.37 4.72 11.41
N CYS A 195 0.23 4.95 10.76
CA CYS A 195 0.05 4.74 9.32
C CYS A 195 0.96 5.64 8.50
N GLY A 196 1.02 6.94 8.82
CA GLY A 196 1.92 7.89 8.16
C GLY A 196 3.39 7.48 8.28
N ILE A 197 3.82 7.10 9.49
CA ILE A 197 5.19 6.63 9.75
C ILE A 197 5.47 5.33 8.98
N ALA A 198 4.54 4.37 8.99
CA ALA A 198 4.68 3.10 8.26
C ALA A 198 4.80 3.33 6.74
N LEU A 199 4.03 4.26 6.18
CA LEU A 199 4.12 4.63 4.77
C LEU A 199 5.45 5.31 4.43
N ILE A 200 5.86 6.30 5.22
CA ILE A 200 7.13 7.02 5.03
C ILE A 200 8.32 6.07 5.13
N THR A 201 8.34 5.20 6.14
CA THR A 201 9.43 4.22 6.33
C THR A 201 9.45 3.16 5.22
N SER A 202 8.28 2.70 4.76
CA SER A 202 8.16 1.79 3.61
C SER A 202 8.68 2.45 2.33
N MET A 203 8.27 3.68 2.07
CA MET A 203 8.72 4.49 0.94
C MET A 203 10.23 4.69 0.99
N ALA A 204 10.78 5.16 2.10
CA ALA A 204 12.22 5.38 2.27
C ALA A 204 13.04 4.11 2.05
N ASN A 205 12.60 2.98 2.60
CA ASN A 205 13.25 1.69 2.38
C ASN A 205 13.19 1.24 0.92
N SER A 206 12.05 1.44 0.26
CA SER A 206 11.88 1.13 -1.17
C SER A 206 12.77 2.01 -2.05
N PHE A 207 12.85 3.32 -1.76
CA PHE A 207 13.75 4.24 -2.46
C PHE A 207 15.21 3.86 -2.25
N LYS A 208 15.65 3.61 -1.01
CA LYS A 208 17.04 3.22 -0.71
C LYS A 208 17.47 1.97 -1.48
N THR A 209 16.59 0.97 -1.54
CA THR A 209 16.92 -0.34 -2.14
C THR A 209 16.87 -0.28 -3.68
N ASN A 210 15.93 0.46 -4.25
CA ASN A 210 15.62 0.40 -5.69
C ASN A 210 16.18 1.57 -6.51
N TYR A 211 16.52 2.71 -5.90
CA TYR A 211 17.04 3.89 -6.62
C TYR A 211 18.48 3.70 -7.12
N MET A 212 19.31 2.89 -6.45
CA MET A 212 20.71 2.67 -6.84
C MET A 212 20.89 1.87 -8.16
N LEU A 213 19.83 1.28 -8.71
CA LEU A 213 19.87 0.56 -9.99
C LEU A 213 19.38 1.38 -11.19
N ALA A 214 18.93 2.63 -10.98
CA ALA A 214 18.35 3.45 -12.03
C ALA A 214 19.39 4.04 -13.01
N ASP A 215 20.67 3.79 -12.79
CA ASP A 215 21.68 4.43 -13.60
C ASP A 215 21.86 3.77 -14.97
N GLN A 216 21.97 4.63 -15.99
CA GLN A 216 22.18 4.28 -17.39
C GLN A 216 23.60 3.74 -17.57
N VAL A 217 23.86 2.48 -17.21
CA VAL A 217 25.09 1.83 -17.67
C VAL A 217 24.85 1.32 -19.08
N SER A 218 25.12 2.20 -20.02
CA SER A 218 25.32 1.93 -21.44
C SER A 218 26.47 0.93 -21.63
N ASN A 219 26.12 -0.36 -21.72
CA ASN A 219 26.68 -1.32 -22.68
C ASN A 219 26.12 -2.73 -22.38
N SER A 220 25.31 -3.25 -23.30
CA SER A 220 24.54 -4.49 -23.15
C SER A 220 25.42 -5.75 -23.07
N ALA A 221 26.63 -5.71 -23.61
CA ALA A 221 27.49 -6.89 -23.77
C ALA A 221 28.19 -7.31 -22.47
N TRP A 222 28.72 -6.38 -21.67
CA TRP A 222 29.41 -6.72 -20.42
C TRP A 222 28.41 -7.21 -19.34
N GLN A 223 27.18 -6.69 -19.36
CA GLN A 223 26.11 -7.18 -18.48
C GLN A 223 25.76 -8.64 -18.78
N LEU A 224 25.77 -9.06 -20.05
CA LEU A 224 25.54 -10.46 -20.42
C LEU A 224 26.63 -11.37 -19.84
N LEU A 225 27.90 -11.00 -20.03
CA LEU A 225 29.05 -11.79 -19.61
C LEU A 225 29.21 -11.87 -18.09
N CYS A 226 28.92 -10.78 -17.37
CA CYS A 226 29.11 -10.71 -15.92
C CYS A 226 27.87 -11.08 -15.09
N SER A 227 26.70 -11.31 -15.71
CA SER A 227 25.46 -11.65 -14.98
C SER A 227 25.22 -13.14 -14.82
N TRP A 228 26.01 -13.98 -15.50
CA TRP A 228 25.90 -15.44 -15.40
C TRP A 228 26.64 -15.95 -14.16
N ASP A 229 25.94 -16.74 -13.33
CA ASP A 229 26.52 -17.39 -12.17
C ASP A 229 26.82 -18.85 -12.53
N PHE A 230 28.11 -19.18 -12.63
CA PHE A 230 28.58 -20.50 -13.01
C PHE A 230 28.40 -21.55 -11.91
N ASN A 231 28.06 -21.16 -10.66
CA ASN A 231 27.79 -22.09 -9.56
C ASN A 231 26.37 -22.68 -9.58
N ILE A 232 25.53 -22.33 -10.56
CA ILE A 232 24.16 -22.86 -10.69
C ILE A 232 24.20 -24.23 -11.40
N ILE A 233 24.17 -25.30 -10.63
CA ILE A 233 24.23 -26.69 -11.14
C ILE A 233 22.84 -27.27 -11.45
N ASN A 234 21.78 -26.74 -10.81
CA ASN A 234 20.42 -27.27 -10.95
C ASN A 234 19.78 -26.88 -12.30
N GLU A 235 19.42 -27.88 -13.11
CA GLU A 235 18.87 -27.68 -14.45
C GLU A 235 17.61 -26.78 -14.49
N ARG A 236 16.72 -26.90 -13.50
CA ARG A 236 15.53 -26.05 -13.39
C ARG A 236 15.91 -24.59 -13.13
N ALA A 237 16.93 -24.37 -12.30
CA ALA A 237 17.43 -23.03 -11.99
C ALA A 237 18.17 -22.42 -13.18
N VAL A 238 18.94 -23.22 -13.93
CA VAL A 238 19.59 -22.80 -15.17
C VAL A 238 18.54 -22.38 -16.20
N ARG A 239 17.50 -23.20 -16.42
CA ARG A 239 16.42 -22.90 -17.37
C ARG A 239 15.68 -21.62 -16.98
N GLN A 240 15.39 -21.43 -15.69
CA GLN A 240 14.78 -20.21 -15.18
C GLN A 240 15.69 -18.98 -15.34
N ARG A 241 17.01 -19.11 -15.10
CA ARG A 241 17.97 -18.01 -15.26
C ARG A 241 18.13 -17.61 -16.72
N LYS A 242 18.23 -18.59 -17.63
CA LYS A 242 18.28 -18.37 -19.08
C LYS A 242 17.05 -17.61 -19.58
N ASN A 243 15.86 -18.05 -19.17
CA ASN A 243 14.61 -17.37 -19.54
C ASN A 243 14.57 -15.93 -19.02
N ASN A 244 14.95 -15.70 -17.76
CA ASN A 244 14.99 -14.35 -17.19
C ASN A 244 15.97 -13.42 -17.95
N LEU A 245 17.17 -13.91 -18.27
CA LEU A 245 18.17 -13.15 -19.02
C LEU A 245 17.68 -12.78 -20.43
N SER A 246 17.04 -13.74 -21.13
CA SER A 246 16.46 -13.52 -22.45
C SER A 246 15.39 -12.42 -22.43
N VAL A 247 14.51 -12.44 -21.42
CA VAL A 247 13.49 -11.39 -21.25
C VAL A 247 14.15 -10.04 -20.99
N GLN A 248 15.16 -9.96 -20.11
CA GLN A 248 15.85 -8.69 -19.81
C GLN A 248 16.53 -8.08 -21.03
N LEU A 249 17.20 -8.90 -21.85
CA LEU A 249 17.82 -8.42 -23.09
C LEU A 249 16.78 -7.91 -24.08
N LYS A 250 15.69 -8.66 -24.29
CA LYS A 250 14.61 -8.27 -25.20
C LYS A 250 14.03 -6.89 -24.82
N VAL A 251 13.89 -6.64 -23.52
CA VAL A 251 13.41 -5.36 -22.97
C VAL A 251 14.41 -4.24 -23.22
N ASN A 252 15.70 -4.49 -23.00
CA ASN A 252 16.74 -3.50 -23.27
C ASN A 252 16.83 -3.19 -24.77
N PHE A 253 16.77 -4.17 -25.66
CA PHE A 253 16.80 -3.96 -27.12
C PHE A 253 15.61 -3.16 -27.63
N VAL A 254 14.40 -3.37 -27.10
CA VAL A 254 13.22 -2.57 -27.45
C VAL A 254 13.39 -1.10 -27.04
N GLN A 255 14.17 -0.82 -26.00
CA GLN A 255 14.46 0.54 -25.55
C GLN A 255 15.45 1.30 -26.45
N TYR A 256 16.18 0.60 -27.32
CA TYR A 256 17.19 1.16 -28.23
C TYR A 256 16.70 1.43 -29.67
N LYS A 257 15.46 1.10 -30.03
CA LYS A 257 14.96 1.48 -31.36
C LYS A 257 14.89 3.02 -31.46
N PRO A 258 15.64 3.65 -32.39
CA PRO A 258 15.62 5.09 -32.57
C PRO A 258 14.23 5.53 -33.03
N PHE A 259 13.78 6.64 -32.46
CA PHE A 259 12.49 7.27 -32.74
C PHE A 259 12.50 7.83 -34.17
N GLN A 260 11.52 7.44 -34.99
CA GLN A 260 11.10 8.27 -36.12
C GLN A 260 10.13 9.33 -35.58
N PHE A 261 10.51 10.60 -35.69
CA PHE A 261 9.62 11.73 -35.45
C PHE A 261 8.76 11.92 -36.71
N GLU A 262 7.48 11.57 -36.65
CA GLU A 262 6.48 12.14 -37.54
C GLU A 262 5.71 13.22 -36.79
N ASN A 263 5.76 14.44 -37.33
CA ASN A 263 5.08 15.61 -36.82
C ASN A 263 3.63 15.60 -37.31
N ILE A 264 2.66 15.35 -36.43
CA ILE A 264 1.26 15.67 -36.67
C ILE A 264 0.72 16.33 -35.40
N LEU A 265 0.55 17.66 -35.42
CA LEU A 265 0.22 18.48 -34.25
C LEU A 265 -1.30 18.71 -34.10
N PHE A 266 -2.07 18.59 -35.19
CA PHE A 266 -3.47 19.03 -35.23
C PHE A 266 -4.51 17.95 -34.91
N ASP A 267 -4.26 16.67 -35.25
CA ASP A 267 -5.16 15.56 -34.90
C ASP A 267 -5.11 15.20 -33.39
N HIS A 268 -3.97 15.44 -32.73
CA HIS A 268 -3.80 15.12 -31.31
C HIS A 268 -4.55 16.05 -30.37
N ILE A 269 -4.73 17.32 -30.74
CA ILE A 269 -5.43 18.30 -29.90
C ILE A 269 -6.92 17.97 -29.84
N GLY A 270 -7.54 17.54 -30.94
CA GLY A 270 -8.95 17.12 -30.97
C GLY A 270 -9.24 15.90 -30.11
N ILE A 271 -8.36 14.90 -30.14
CA ILE A 271 -8.49 13.67 -29.31
C ILE A 271 -8.23 13.99 -27.83
N HIS A 272 -7.24 14.86 -27.53
CA HIS A 272 -6.99 15.34 -26.17
C HIS A 272 -8.18 16.14 -25.62
N LEU A 273 -8.80 17.01 -26.43
CA LEU A 273 -10.00 17.76 -26.09
C LEU A 273 -11.20 16.83 -25.89
N GLY A 274 -11.36 15.81 -26.74
CA GLY A 274 -12.43 14.81 -26.61
C GLY A 274 -12.31 13.97 -25.34
N SER A 275 -11.09 13.53 -24.99
CA SER A 275 -10.84 12.82 -23.73
C SER A 275 -11.07 13.73 -22.51
N TRP A 276 -10.74 15.02 -22.62
CA TRP A 276 -11.03 15.99 -21.57
C TRP A 276 -12.52 16.24 -21.43
N LEU A 277 -13.23 16.53 -22.52
CA LEU A 277 -14.68 16.74 -22.59
C LEU A 277 -15.48 15.53 -22.10
N LEU A 278 -15.03 14.31 -22.40
CA LEU A 278 -15.67 13.10 -21.87
C LEU A 278 -15.43 12.96 -20.36
N SER A 279 -14.20 13.24 -19.90
CA SER A 279 -13.87 13.16 -18.47
C SER A 279 -14.60 14.24 -17.65
N THR A 280 -14.70 15.46 -18.17
CA THR A 280 -15.45 16.57 -17.56
C THR A 280 -16.95 16.36 -17.70
N GLY A 281 -17.44 15.85 -18.83
CA GLY A 281 -18.85 15.51 -19.03
C GLY A 281 -19.34 14.42 -18.08
N MET A 282 -18.53 13.39 -17.83
CA MET A 282 -18.86 12.36 -16.83
C MET A 282 -18.74 12.88 -15.40
N ALA A 283 -17.74 13.71 -15.11
CA ALA A 283 -17.58 14.36 -13.80
C ALA A 283 -18.74 15.31 -13.47
N VAL A 284 -19.18 16.10 -14.45
CA VAL A 284 -20.33 17.02 -14.37
C VAL A 284 -21.64 16.23 -14.31
N GLY A 285 -21.75 15.12 -15.05
CA GLY A 285 -22.87 14.17 -14.92
C GLY A 285 -22.99 13.60 -13.50
N CYS A 286 -21.88 13.17 -12.88
CA CYS A 286 -21.88 12.71 -11.49
C CYS A 286 -22.35 13.81 -10.52
N ALA A 287 -21.86 15.03 -10.70
CA ALA A 287 -22.20 16.18 -9.85
C ALA A 287 -23.65 16.65 -10.03
N HIS A 288 -24.20 16.61 -11.24
CA HIS A 288 -25.60 16.96 -11.53
C HIS A 288 -26.59 15.87 -11.15
N GLN A 289 -26.17 14.61 -11.05
CA GLN A 289 -27.04 13.51 -10.63
C GLN A 289 -27.34 13.55 -9.11
N GLN A 290 -26.53 14.22 -8.30
CA GLN A 290 -26.65 14.16 -6.82
C GLN A 290 -27.95 14.71 -6.21
N PRO A 291 -28.59 15.78 -6.72
CA PRO A 291 -29.93 16.18 -6.27
C PRO A 291 -31.08 15.44 -6.96
N PHE A 292 -30.85 14.73 -8.07
CA PHE A 292 -31.91 14.05 -8.85
C PHE A 292 -31.98 12.53 -8.57
N LEU A 293 -30.88 11.91 -8.14
CA LEU A 293 -30.77 10.46 -7.89
C LEU A 293 -31.15 10.05 -6.46
N CYS A 294 -31.49 11.02 -5.61
CA CYS A 294 -32.14 10.78 -4.33
C CYS A 294 -33.52 11.43 -4.45
N PRO A 295 -34.58 10.68 -4.80
CA PRO A 295 -35.91 11.25 -4.86
C PRO A 295 -36.27 11.81 -3.48
N LEU A 296 -37.18 12.78 -3.52
CA LEU A 296 -37.98 13.38 -2.46
C LEU A 296 -38.51 12.43 -1.34
N SER A 297 -38.28 11.12 -1.40
CA SER A 297 -38.82 10.09 -0.50
C SER A 297 -38.10 10.00 0.85
N LEU A 298 -36.83 10.43 0.95
CA LEU A 298 -36.06 10.36 2.20
C LEU A 298 -36.20 11.60 3.09
N GLN A 299 -37.26 12.39 2.89
CA GLN A 299 -37.58 13.54 3.74
C GLN A 299 -38.73 13.24 4.73
N ASN A 300 -39.46 12.12 4.56
CA ASN A 300 -40.74 11.90 5.25
C ASN A 300 -40.80 10.70 6.21
N THR A 301 -39.71 10.01 6.55
CA THR A 301 -39.80 8.85 7.46
C THR A 301 -38.89 9.00 8.67
N THR A 302 -39.41 9.67 9.70
CA THR A 302 -38.91 9.64 11.07
C THR A 302 -39.25 8.32 11.80
N ASP A 303 -40.04 7.44 11.19
CA ASP A 303 -40.57 6.26 11.89
C ASP A 303 -39.91 4.97 11.39
N ALA A 304 -39.14 4.35 12.29
CA ALA A 304 -38.32 3.17 12.05
C ALA A 304 -39.11 1.86 11.80
N SER A 305 -40.42 1.90 11.58
CA SER A 305 -41.27 0.69 11.60
C SER A 305 -41.54 0.06 10.23
N ASN A 306 -41.37 0.77 9.10
CA ASN A 306 -41.65 0.21 7.76
C ASN A 306 -40.58 0.61 6.72
N TRP A 307 -39.36 0.09 6.85
CA TRP A 307 -38.37 0.14 5.78
C TRP A 307 -38.74 -0.88 4.69
N SER A 308 -39.14 -0.39 3.51
CA SER A 308 -39.45 -1.26 2.36
C SER A 308 -38.17 -1.67 1.62
N LEU A 309 -38.16 -2.88 1.05
CA LEU A 309 -37.04 -3.43 0.25
C LEU A 309 -36.65 -2.50 -0.92
N LEU A 310 -37.62 -1.74 -1.43
CA LEU A 310 -37.45 -0.76 -2.50
C LEU A 310 -36.56 0.42 -2.05
N GLN A 311 -36.72 0.87 -0.80
CA GLN A 311 -35.93 1.95 -0.21
C GLN A 311 -34.49 1.51 0.12
N GLU A 312 -34.29 0.23 0.46
CA GLU A 312 -32.95 -0.34 0.62
C GLU A 312 -32.23 -0.43 -0.74
N ALA A 313 -32.94 -0.78 -1.82
CA ALA A 313 -32.41 -0.82 -3.18
C ALA A 313 -31.98 0.57 -3.70
N GLU A 314 -32.71 1.64 -3.37
CA GLU A 314 -32.32 3.02 -3.73
C GLU A 314 -30.97 3.42 -3.12
N THR A 315 -30.66 2.96 -1.91
CA THR A 315 -29.39 3.27 -1.27
C THR A 315 -28.18 2.53 -1.87
N LEU A 316 -28.41 1.48 -2.67
CA LEU A 316 -27.38 0.74 -3.40
C LEU A 316 -27.03 1.37 -4.75
N LEU A 317 -27.82 2.35 -5.20
CA LEU A 317 -27.65 2.98 -6.51
C LEU A 317 -26.33 3.76 -6.59
N VAL A 318 -25.99 4.53 -5.55
CA VAL A 318 -24.74 5.31 -5.49
C VAL A 318 -23.50 4.41 -5.60
N PRO A 319 -23.31 3.38 -4.74
CA PRO A 319 -22.14 2.52 -4.84
C PRO A 319 -22.11 1.71 -6.14
N PHE A 320 -23.26 1.35 -6.70
CA PHE A 320 -23.35 0.71 -8.02
C PHE A 320 -22.86 1.64 -9.14
N VAL A 321 -23.37 2.87 -9.22
CA VAL A 321 -22.97 3.85 -10.24
C VAL A 321 -21.49 4.16 -10.16
N VAL A 322 -20.96 4.40 -8.96
CA VAL A 322 -19.55 4.69 -8.74
C VAL A 322 -18.66 3.51 -9.15
N SER A 323 -19.01 2.29 -8.74
CA SER A 323 -18.24 1.09 -9.08
C SER A 323 -18.30 0.76 -10.57
N SER A 324 -19.46 0.97 -11.19
CA SER A 324 -19.64 0.85 -12.64
C SER A 324 -18.77 1.85 -13.40
N MET A 325 -18.76 3.12 -12.99
CA MET A 325 -17.89 4.14 -13.58
C MET A 325 -16.40 3.80 -13.42
N ASN A 326 -15.99 3.31 -12.24
CA ASN A 326 -14.62 2.87 -12.00
C ASN A 326 -14.19 1.69 -12.89
N LEU A 327 -15.13 0.86 -13.36
CA LEU A 327 -14.86 -0.23 -14.30
C LEU A 327 -14.90 0.26 -15.77
N VAL A 328 -15.91 1.05 -16.12
CA VAL A 328 -16.23 1.41 -17.51
C VAL A 328 -15.34 2.53 -18.05
N VAL A 329 -15.07 3.57 -17.27
CA VAL A 329 -14.28 4.72 -17.75
C VAL A 329 -12.84 4.35 -18.13
N PRO A 330 -12.10 3.51 -17.37
CA PRO A 330 -10.78 3.05 -17.80
C PRO A 330 -10.80 2.21 -19.08
N LEU A 331 -11.91 1.54 -19.40
CA LEU A 331 -12.08 0.82 -20.68
C LEU A 331 -12.20 1.82 -21.83
N PHE A 332 -12.99 2.89 -21.67
CA PHE A 332 -13.07 3.96 -22.65
C PHE A 332 -11.71 4.63 -22.88
N TYR A 333 -10.97 4.98 -21.83
CA TYR A 333 -9.61 5.53 -22.01
C TYR A 333 -8.68 4.56 -22.75
N SER A 334 -8.84 3.24 -22.54
CA SER A 334 -8.07 2.25 -23.29
C SER A 334 -8.46 2.18 -24.77
N LEU A 335 -9.71 2.45 -25.12
CA LEU A 335 -10.18 2.52 -26.51
C LEU A 335 -9.66 3.80 -27.17
N PHE A 336 -9.79 4.96 -26.52
CA PHE A 336 -9.25 6.23 -27.02
C PHE A 336 -7.74 6.18 -27.23
N ASN A 337 -7.01 5.48 -26.36
CA ASN A 337 -5.57 5.27 -26.51
C ASN A 337 -5.17 4.47 -27.77
N LYS A 338 -6.09 3.74 -28.43
CA LYS A 338 -5.81 3.12 -29.74
C LYS A 338 -5.81 4.14 -30.87
N PHE A 339 -6.57 5.22 -30.71
CA PHE A 339 -6.62 6.34 -31.65
C PHE A 339 -5.53 7.38 -31.38
N GLU A 340 -5.08 7.50 -30.13
CA GLU A 340 -4.07 8.46 -29.70
C GLU A 340 -2.64 7.91 -29.92
N GLN A 341 -1.98 8.30 -31.02
CA GLN A 341 -0.61 7.88 -31.32
C GLN A 341 0.40 8.64 -30.46
N TYR A 342 0.87 8.04 -29.37
CA TYR A 342 1.90 8.65 -28.53
C TYR A 342 3.31 8.43 -29.10
N SER A 343 4.10 9.50 -29.16
CA SER A 343 5.51 9.43 -29.58
C SER A 343 6.33 8.45 -28.74
N SER A 344 6.10 8.36 -27.42
CA SER A 344 6.75 7.36 -26.57
C SER A 344 5.75 6.48 -25.83
N GLN A 345 6.01 5.18 -25.87
CA GLN A 345 5.19 4.16 -25.22
C GLN A 345 5.16 4.26 -23.68
N ARG A 346 6.17 4.88 -23.05
CA ARG A 346 6.14 5.19 -21.61
C ARG A 346 5.21 6.34 -21.28
N ARG A 347 5.25 7.43 -22.07
CA ARG A 347 4.33 8.56 -21.89
C ARG A 347 2.89 8.11 -22.03
N GLN A 348 2.58 7.23 -23.00
CA GLN A 348 1.25 6.64 -23.14
C GLN A 348 0.75 5.99 -21.83
N ILE A 349 1.59 5.15 -21.20
CA ILE A 349 1.24 4.46 -19.95
C ILE A 349 1.09 5.47 -18.80
N TYR A 350 2.00 6.43 -18.66
CA TYR A 350 1.90 7.45 -17.61
C TYR A 350 0.70 8.37 -17.77
N THR A 351 0.37 8.80 -18.98
CA THR A 351 -0.81 9.62 -19.26
C THR A 351 -2.10 8.86 -18.95
N LEU A 352 -2.19 7.58 -19.35
CA LEU A 352 -3.33 6.73 -19.00
C LEU A 352 -3.48 6.56 -17.49
N LEU A 353 -2.36 6.31 -16.79
CA LEU A 353 -2.36 6.18 -15.34
C LEU A 353 -2.76 7.46 -14.65
N LEU A 354 -2.22 8.60 -15.09
CA LEU A 354 -2.56 9.91 -14.56
C LEU A 354 -4.05 10.22 -14.72
N ARG A 355 -4.62 10.01 -15.91
CA ARG A 355 -6.06 10.20 -16.18
C ARG A 355 -6.92 9.33 -15.25
N ASN A 356 -6.55 8.06 -15.05
CA ASN A 356 -7.27 7.17 -14.15
C ASN A 356 -7.15 7.57 -12.67
N VAL A 357 -5.98 8.04 -12.23
CA VAL A 357 -5.77 8.55 -10.87
C VAL A 357 -6.63 9.79 -10.64
N LEU A 358 -6.57 10.76 -11.56
CA LEU A 358 -7.32 12.01 -11.47
C LEU A 358 -8.84 11.76 -11.41
N LEU A 359 -9.34 10.85 -12.26
CA LEU A 359 -10.75 10.45 -12.23
C LEU A 359 -11.16 9.91 -10.85
N LYS A 360 -10.40 8.96 -10.29
CA LYS A 360 -10.72 8.35 -9.00
C LYS A 360 -10.64 9.36 -7.86
N MET A 361 -9.65 10.26 -7.89
CA MET A 361 -9.54 11.34 -6.90
C MET A 361 -10.71 12.32 -7.01
N PHE A 362 -11.18 12.63 -8.22
CA PHE A 362 -12.34 13.49 -8.43
C PHE A 362 -13.62 12.84 -7.89
N ILE A 363 -13.91 11.59 -8.28
CA ILE A 363 -15.08 10.84 -7.80
C ILE A 363 -15.06 10.75 -6.27
N LEU A 364 -13.91 10.40 -5.69
CA LEU A 364 -13.75 10.34 -4.23
C LEU A 364 -13.94 11.71 -3.58
N GLY A 365 -13.41 12.79 -4.17
CA GLY A 365 -13.56 14.15 -3.65
C GLY A 365 -15.02 14.61 -3.63
N VAL A 366 -15.79 14.33 -4.68
CA VAL A 366 -17.22 14.65 -4.77
C VAL A 366 -18.03 13.86 -3.73
N LEU A 367 -17.73 12.56 -3.55
CA LEU A 367 -18.35 11.73 -2.52
C LEU A 367 -18.05 12.25 -1.11
N CYS A 368 -16.80 12.60 -0.84
CA CYS A 368 -16.39 13.15 0.46
C CYS A 368 -17.06 14.50 0.74
N TYR A 369 -17.17 15.38 -0.26
CA TYR A 369 -17.91 16.65 -0.11
C TYR A 369 -19.39 16.39 0.25
N TYR A 370 -20.03 15.43 -0.43
CA TYR A 370 -21.40 15.05 -0.13
C TYR A 370 -21.55 14.48 1.29
N TRP A 371 -20.69 13.54 1.69
CA TRP A 371 -20.71 12.94 3.03
C TRP A 371 -20.47 13.94 4.14
N MET A 372 -19.62 14.94 3.93
CA MET A 372 -19.27 15.90 4.99
C MET A 372 -20.18 17.12 5.06
N LYS A 373 -20.86 17.49 3.96
CA LYS A 373 -21.70 18.70 3.93
C LYS A 373 -23.19 18.42 3.90
N VAL A 374 -23.61 17.40 3.14
CA VAL A 374 -25.04 17.14 2.87
C VAL A 374 -25.62 16.14 3.87
N VAL A 375 -24.90 15.06 4.16
CA VAL A 375 -25.38 13.99 5.06
C VAL A 375 -25.60 14.48 6.50
N PRO A 376 -24.72 15.29 7.13
CA PRO A 376 -24.93 15.75 8.50
C PRO A 376 -26.17 16.63 8.69
N GLN A 377 -26.64 17.28 7.62
CA GLN A 377 -27.83 18.12 7.66
C GLN A 377 -29.14 17.33 7.53
N LYS A 378 -29.08 16.12 6.96
CA LYS A 378 -30.26 15.32 6.62
C LYS A 378 -30.56 14.20 7.61
N PHE A 379 -29.56 13.68 8.32
CA PHE A 379 -29.72 12.51 9.19
C PHE A 379 -29.30 12.80 10.62
N SER A 380 -30.07 12.33 11.59
CA SER A 380 -29.76 12.45 13.02
C SER A 380 -28.49 11.68 13.41
N CYS A 381 -28.24 10.51 12.81
CA CYS A 381 -27.06 9.67 13.03
C CYS A 381 -26.22 9.52 11.75
N TRP A 382 -25.72 10.66 11.28
CA TRP A 382 -25.05 10.77 9.98
C TRP A 382 -23.72 10.00 9.91
N GLU A 383 -22.98 9.84 11.00
CA GLU A 383 -21.68 9.15 11.01
C GLU A 383 -21.82 7.67 10.66
N SER A 384 -22.82 7.01 11.25
CA SER A 384 -23.16 5.62 10.94
C SER A 384 -23.60 5.47 9.49
N MET A 385 -24.36 6.45 8.96
CA MET A 385 -24.79 6.44 7.56
C MET A 385 -23.60 6.55 6.59
N VAL A 386 -22.61 7.40 6.91
CA VAL A 386 -21.37 7.49 6.13
C VAL A 386 -20.58 6.17 6.22
N GLY A 387 -20.50 5.55 7.40
CA GLY A 387 -19.88 4.23 7.59
C GLY A 387 -20.54 3.13 6.76
N GLN A 388 -21.87 3.09 6.74
CA GLN A 388 -22.65 2.15 5.92
C GLN A 388 -22.48 2.41 4.42
N ALA A 389 -22.42 3.67 3.99
CA ALA A 389 -22.17 4.01 2.58
C ALA A 389 -20.77 3.56 2.13
N LEU A 390 -19.74 3.77 2.97
CA LEU A 390 -18.38 3.32 2.72
C LEU A 390 -18.25 1.79 2.69
N TYR A 391 -18.93 1.10 3.61
CA TYR A 391 -19.03 -0.36 3.60
C TYR A 391 -19.58 -0.88 2.26
N ARG A 392 -20.75 -0.38 1.85
CA ARG A 392 -21.40 -0.77 0.59
C ARG A 392 -20.51 -0.49 -0.61
N LEU A 393 -19.84 0.66 -0.62
CA LEU A 393 -18.90 1.03 -1.69
C LEU A 393 -17.72 0.04 -1.79
N VAL A 394 -17.14 -0.39 -0.67
CA VAL A 394 -16.03 -1.37 -0.65
C VAL A 394 -16.47 -2.73 -1.17
N ILE A 395 -17.69 -3.16 -0.82
CA ILE A 395 -18.30 -4.43 -1.23
C ILE A 395 -18.66 -4.40 -2.72
N PHE A 396 -19.35 -3.36 -3.21
CA PHE A 396 -19.68 -3.22 -4.62
C PHE A 396 -18.43 -3.10 -5.49
N ASP A 397 -17.44 -2.31 -5.06
CA ASP A 397 -16.16 -2.24 -5.74
C ASP A 397 -15.50 -3.63 -5.83
N PHE A 398 -15.57 -4.44 -4.76
CA PHE A 398 -15.10 -5.82 -4.82
C PHE A 398 -15.86 -6.66 -5.86
N PHE A 399 -17.20 -6.58 -5.91
CA PHE A 399 -17.99 -7.29 -6.92
C PHE A 399 -17.64 -6.86 -8.34
N PHE A 400 -17.52 -5.57 -8.61
CA PHE A 400 -17.15 -5.07 -9.95
C PHE A 400 -15.72 -5.43 -10.34
N LEU A 401 -14.77 -5.44 -9.40
CA LEU A 401 -13.40 -5.92 -9.64
C LEU A 401 -13.39 -7.42 -9.98
N MET A 402 -14.24 -8.20 -9.31
CA MET A 402 -14.45 -9.60 -9.59
C MET A 402 -15.05 -9.79 -10.98
N LEU A 403 -16.13 -9.09 -11.30
CA LEU A 403 -16.76 -9.12 -12.63
C LEU A 403 -15.78 -8.73 -13.74
N GLY A 404 -14.98 -7.69 -13.54
CA GLY A 404 -13.93 -7.28 -14.49
C GLY A 404 -12.86 -8.36 -14.70
N SER A 405 -12.49 -9.07 -13.64
CA SER A 405 -11.49 -10.14 -13.71
C SER A 405 -12.06 -11.44 -14.32
N PHE A 406 -13.28 -11.82 -13.96
CA PHE A 406 -13.91 -13.06 -14.42
C PHE A 406 -14.57 -12.96 -15.78
N PHE A 407 -15.23 -11.85 -16.09
CA PHE A 407 -15.87 -11.67 -17.40
C PHE A 407 -14.92 -10.90 -18.32
N GLY A 408 -14.32 -9.80 -17.88
CA GLY A 408 -13.43 -9.01 -18.75
C GLY A 408 -12.20 -9.79 -19.23
N GLU A 409 -11.36 -10.27 -18.30
CA GLU A 409 -10.09 -10.93 -18.65
C GLU A 409 -10.30 -12.32 -19.27
N PHE A 410 -11.25 -13.12 -18.76
CA PHE A 410 -11.57 -14.45 -19.29
C PHE A 410 -12.26 -14.41 -20.65
N LEU A 411 -13.29 -13.57 -20.83
CA LEU A 411 -14.02 -13.47 -22.10
C LEU A 411 -13.12 -12.90 -23.18
N SER A 412 -12.26 -11.93 -22.84
CA SER A 412 -11.22 -11.42 -23.75
C SER A 412 -10.24 -12.51 -24.18
N ASN A 413 -9.83 -13.40 -23.27
CA ASN A 413 -9.01 -14.57 -23.63
C ASN A 413 -9.76 -15.54 -24.56
N MET A 414 -11.03 -15.84 -24.28
CA MET A 414 -11.85 -16.73 -25.12
C MET A 414 -12.09 -16.15 -26.53
N ILE A 415 -12.37 -14.85 -26.61
CA ILE A 415 -12.57 -14.14 -27.89
C ILE A 415 -11.25 -14.07 -28.67
N GLY A 416 -10.14 -13.72 -28.01
CA GLY A 416 -8.82 -13.58 -28.64
C GLY A 416 -8.19 -14.90 -29.10
N THR A 417 -8.59 -16.04 -28.51
CA THR A 417 -8.11 -17.36 -28.92
C THR A 417 -9.02 -18.07 -29.91
N LYS A 418 -10.34 -17.90 -29.79
CA LYS A 418 -11.32 -18.70 -30.54
C LYS A 418 -12.06 -17.94 -31.64
N PHE A 419 -12.36 -16.65 -31.45
CA PHE A 419 -13.20 -15.88 -32.37
C PHE A 419 -12.40 -14.92 -33.25
N LEU A 420 -11.49 -14.12 -32.68
CA LEU A 420 -10.69 -13.12 -33.41
C LEU A 420 -9.21 -13.19 -32.99
N PRO A 421 -8.39 -14.07 -33.61
CA PRO A 421 -6.96 -14.18 -33.30
C PRO A 421 -6.17 -12.89 -33.59
N ARG A 422 -6.73 -11.96 -34.38
CA ARG A 422 -6.16 -10.62 -34.61
C ARG A 422 -6.20 -9.70 -33.38
N LEU A 423 -7.11 -9.92 -32.42
CA LEU A 423 -7.19 -9.10 -31.20
C LEU A 423 -6.08 -9.44 -30.19
N GLY A 424 -5.53 -10.65 -30.26
CA GLY A 424 -4.54 -11.14 -29.30
C GLY A 424 -5.12 -11.43 -27.91
N VAL A 425 -4.31 -12.05 -27.06
CA VAL A 425 -4.69 -12.43 -25.69
C VAL A 425 -4.42 -11.24 -24.74
N PRO A 426 -5.27 -10.98 -23.73
CA PRO A 426 -5.09 -9.83 -22.83
C PRO A 426 -3.76 -9.86 -22.07
N GLU A 427 -3.09 -8.70 -21.99
CA GLU A 427 -1.90 -8.49 -21.16
C GLU A 427 -2.30 -8.09 -19.74
N PHE A 428 -1.60 -8.61 -18.73
CA PHE A 428 -1.82 -8.21 -17.33
C PHE A 428 -1.28 -6.80 -17.06
N ASP A 429 -2.18 -5.80 -17.02
CA ASP A 429 -1.82 -4.42 -16.68
C ASP A 429 -1.64 -4.26 -15.16
N VAL A 430 -0.38 -4.39 -14.73
CA VAL A 430 0.04 -4.22 -13.34
C VAL A 430 -0.42 -2.88 -12.78
N ALA A 431 -0.32 -1.79 -13.54
CA ALA A 431 -0.48 -0.45 -13.00
C ALA A 431 -1.96 -0.09 -12.78
N ARG A 432 -2.86 -0.55 -13.65
CA ARG A 432 -4.32 -0.46 -13.43
C ARG A 432 -4.75 -1.23 -12.18
N ASN A 433 -4.32 -2.49 -12.07
CA ASN A 433 -4.64 -3.33 -10.92
C ASN A 433 -4.10 -2.76 -9.60
N VAL A 434 -2.90 -2.16 -9.61
CA VAL A 434 -2.36 -1.47 -8.42
C VAL A 434 -3.21 -0.25 -8.05
N LEU A 435 -3.69 0.51 -9.04
CA LEU A 435 -4.50 1.70 -8.77
C LEU A 435 -5.86 1.35 -8.14
N GLU A 436 -6.44 0.20 -8.50
CA GLU A 436 -7.62 -0.35 -7.83
C GLU A 436 -7.33 -0.70 -6.37
N LEU A 437 -6.17 -1.30 -6.08
CA LEU A 437 -5.75 -1.56 -4.70
C LEU A 437 -5.54 -0.28 -3.89
N ILE A 438 -4.94 0.76 -4.49
CA ILE A 438 -4.75 2.07 -3.85
C ILE A 438 -6.13 2.68 -3.54
N TYR A 439 -7.05 2.68 -4.49
CA TYR A 439 -8.41 3.20 -4.27
C TYR A 439 -9.13 2.47 -3.14
N ALA A 440 -9.15 1.13 -3.15
CA ALA A 440 -9.75 0.34 -2.07
C ALA A 440 -9.12 0.66 -0.70
N GLN A 441 -7.79 0.82 -0.63
CA GLN A 441 -7.11 1.18 0.62
C GLN A 441 -7.52 2.57 1.12
N THR A 442 -7.72 3.53 0.21
CA THR A 442 -8.11 4.90 0.58
C THR A 442 -9.52 4.97 1.16
N LEU A 443 -10.45 4.17 0.64
CA LEU A 443 -11.79 4.02 1.21
C LEU A 443 -11.74 3.48 2.64
N VAL A 444 -10.87 2.49 2.90
CA VAL A 444 -10.71 1.91 4.23
C VAL A 444 -10.15 2.93 5.22
N TRP A 445 -9.19 3.76 4.80
CA TRP A 445 -8.65 4.81 5.65
C TRP A 445 -9.63 5.93 5.95
N ILE A 446 -10.46 6.31 4.99
CA ILE A 446 -11.56 7.26 5.23
C ILE A 446 -12.60 6.63 6.17
N GLY A 447 -12.93 5.36 5.94
CA GLY A 447 -13.96 4.65 6.69
C GLY A 447 -13.56 4.22 8.09
N ILE A 448 -12.28 4.17 8.45
CA ILE A 448 -11.87 3.69 9.76
C ILE A 448 -12.42 4.53 10.92
N TYR A 449 -12.64 5.83 10.68
CA TYR A 449 -13.26 6.73 11.65
C TYR A 449 -14.76 6.46 11.84
N PHE A 450 -15.46 6.01 10.79
CA PHE A 450 -16.90 5.76 10.82
C PHE A 450 -17.26 4.28 11.04
N SER A 451 -16.33 3.37 10.76
CA SER A 451 -16.47 1.93 10.84
C SER A 451 -15.09 1.32 11.16
N PRO A 452 -14.76 1.18 12.46
CA PRO A 452 -13.46 0.65 12.91
C PRO A 452 -13.15 -0.78 12.43
N LEU A 453 -14.20 -1.55 12.10
CA LEU A 453 -14.09 -2.93 11.62
C LEU A 453 -13.98 -3.06 10.10
N LEU A 454 -14.03 -1.96 9.35
CA LEU A 454 -13.83 -1.96 7.89
C LEU A 454 -12.51 -2.62 7.43
N PRO A 455 -11.38 -2.51 8.17
CA PRO A 455 -10.16 -3.26 7.85
C PRO A 455 -10.35 -4.79 7.83
N ALA A 456 -11.28 -5.36 8.60
CA ALA A 456 -11.56 -6.80 8.58
C ALA A 456 -12.09 -7.25 7.22
N ILE A 457 -13.03 -6.49 6.66
CA ILE A 457 -13.59 -6.75 5.33
C ILE A 457 -12.51 -6.57 4.27
N GLN A 458 -11.64 -5.57 4.44
CA GLN A 458 -10.52 -5.36 3.52
C GLN A 458 -9.54 -6.54 3.54
N ILE A 459 -9.28 -7.16 4.70
CA ILE A 459 -8.45 -8.37 4.80
C ILE A 459 -9.06 -9.50 3.98
N VAL A 460 -10.37 -9.75 4.13
CA VAL A 460 -11.09 -10.78 3.37
C VAL A 460 -11.04 -10.46 1.87
N LYS A 461 -11.35 -9.22 1.49
CA LYS A 461 -11.28 -8.72 0.10
C LYS A 461 -9.90 -8.95 -0.51
N LEU A 462 -8.82 -8.52 0.14
CA LEU A 462 -7.45 -8.66 -0.36
C LEU A 462 -7.01 -10.14 -0.43
N PHE A 463 -7.41 -10.96 0.54
CA PHE A 463 -7.10 -12.38 0.56
C PHE A 463 -7.76 -13.11 -0.62
N VAL A 464 -9.05 -12.87 -0.83
CA VAL A 464 -9.80 -13.44 -1.96
C VAL A 464 -9.23 -12.93 -3.28
N LEU A 465 -9.02 -11.62 -3.41
CA LEU A 465 -8.48 -10.99 -4.61
C LEU A 465 -7.08 -11.50 -4.99
N PHE A 466 -6.24 -11.88 -4.02
CA PHE A 466 -4.96 -12.56 -4.29
C PHE A 466 -5.15 -13.83 -5.12
N PHE A 467 -6.09 -14.70 -4.73
CA PHE A 467 -6.32 -15.97 -5.42
C PHE A 467 -6.97 -15.78 -6.78
N ILE A 468 -7.95 -14.87 -6.89
CA ILE A 468 -8.59 -14.59 -8.18
C ILE A 468 -7.60 -14.01 -9.18
N LYS A 469 -6.79 -13.03 -8.77
CA LYS A 469 -5.78 -12.45 -9.68
C LYS A 469 -4.67 -13.44 -10.01
N LYS A 470 -4.32 -14.37 -9.10
CA LYS A 470 -3.44 -15.50 -9.42
C LYS A 470 -4.04 -16.39 -10.51
N VAL A 471 -5.31 -16.80 -10.36
CA VAL A 471 -6.01 -17.65 -11.33
C VAL A 471 -6.09 -16.94 -12.68
N SER A 472 -6.52 -15.68 -12.69
CA SER A 472 -6.63 -14.90 -13.93
C SER A 472 -5.28 -14.76 -14.64
N LEU A 473 -4.20 -14.49 -13.90
CA LEU A 473 -2.86 -14.44 -14.46
C LEU A 473 -2.42 -15.78 -15.07
N THR A 474 -2.75 -16.90 -14.41
CA THR A 474 -2.27 -18.23 -14.80
C THR A 474 -3.02 -18.79 -16.00
N HIS A 475 -4.32 -18.50 -16.12
CA HIS A 475 -5.20 -19.10 -17.13
C HIS A 475 -5.62 -18.15 -18.25
N ASN A 476 -5.70 -16.83 -17.98
CA ASN A 476 -6.31 -15.86 -18.90
C ASN A 476 -5.30 -14.89 -19.52
N CYS A 477 -4.21 -14.58 -18.83
CA CYS A 477 -3.27 -13.54 -19.26
C CYS A 477 -2.01 -14.12 -19.90
N GLN A 478 -1.52 -13.44 -20.94
CA GLN A 478 -0.14 -13.64 -21.38
C GLN A 478 0.83 -12.86 -20.48
N PRO A 479 2.07 -13.37 -20.28
CA PRO A 479 3.10 -12.62 -19.58
C PRO A 479 3.32 -11.27 -20.30
N PRO A 480 3.38 -10.15 -19.55
CA PRO A 480 3.44 -8.83 -20.15
C PRO A 480 4.71 -8.70 -21.01
N ARG A 481 4.55 -8.30 -22.28
CA ARG A 481 5.68 -8.10 -23.21
C ARG A 481 6.59 -6.94 -22.79
N ARG A 482 6.10 -6.05 -21.94
CA ARG A 482 6.73 -4.80 -21.52
C ARG A 482 7.04 -4.85 -20.03
N THR A 483 8.22 -5.36 -19.65
CA THR A 483 8.64 -5.22 -18.25
C THR A 483 9.26 -3.85 -18.06
N GLY A 484 8.50 -2.89 -17.52
CA GLY A 484 9.14 -1.79 -16.79
C GLY A 484 10.06 -2.37 -15.71
N ARG A 485 11.15 -1.68 -15.37
CA ARG A 485 12.07 -2.14 -14.32
C ARG A 485 11.27 -2.37 -13.03
N ALA A 486 11.08 -3.64 -12.65
CA ALA A 486 10.25 -4.06 -11.53
C ALA A 486 10.61 -3.36 -10.20
N ALA A 487 11.91 -3.14 -9.96
CA ALA A 487 12.41 -2.43 -8.79
C ALA A 487 11.91 -0.98 -8.71
N GLN A 488 11.79 -0.27 -9.84
CA GLN A 488 11.31 1.11 -9.86
C GLN A 488 9.80 1.20 -9.63
N MET A 489 9.04 0.23 -10.15
CA MET A 489 7.57 0.20 -10.04
C MET A 489 7.09 0.07 -8.59
N GLN A 490 7.74 -0.76 -7.77
CA GLN A 490 7.36 -0.91 -6.35
C GLN A 490 7.48 0.42 -5.57
N THR A 491 8.54 1.18 -5.82
CA THR A 491 8.73 2.49 -5.19
C THR A 491 7.69 3.49 -5.65
N ILE A 492 7.34 3.49 -6.94
CA ILE A 492 6.28 4.33 -7.50
C ILE A 492 4.92 3.97 -6.87
N PHE A 493 4.61 2.68 -6.69
CA PHE A 493 3.34 2.25 -6.09
C PHE A 493 3.17 2.71 -4.64
N ILE A 494 4.22 2.56 -3.82
CA ILE A 494 4.19 3.04 -2.44
C ILE A 494 4.11 4.58 -2.40
N ALA A 495 4.82 5.27 -3.31
CA ALA A 495 4.73 6.73 -3.43
C ALA A 495 3.34 7.21 -3.88
N LEU A 496 2.68 6.48 -4.78
CA LEU A 496 1.30 6.79 -5.21
C LEU A 496 0.29 6.60 -4.09
N LEU A 497 0.54 5.68 -3.15
CA LEU A 497 -0.30 5.47 -1.98
C LEU A 497 -0.15 6.59 -0.92
N PHE A 498 0.99 7.28 -0.90
CA PHE A 498 1.25 8.41 0.01
C PHE A 498 0.27 9.57 -0.22
N PHE A 499 0.08 9.98 -1.47
CA PHE A 499 -0.75 11.13 -1.81
C PHE A 499 -2.21 11.02 -1.28
N PRO A 500 -2.97 9.95 -1.57
CA PRO A 500 -4.35 9.88 -1.12
C PRO A 500 -4.49 9.55 0.38
N PHE A 501 -3.45 9.02 1.04
CA PHE A 501 -3.43 8.93 2.51
C PHE A 501 -3.38 10.32 3.16
N PHE A 502 -2.39 11.14 2.80
CA PHE A 502 -2.18 12.45 3.41
C PHE A 502 -3.21 13.48 2.95
N VAL A 503 -3.44 13.60 1.63
CA VAL A 503 -4.35 14.60 1.06
C VAL A 503 -5.81 14.18 1.22
N GLY A 504 -6.09 12.89 1.12
CA GLY A 504 -7.45 12.33 1.25
C GLY A 504 -7.78 12.00 2.70
N ALA A 505 -7.42 10.80 3.14
CA ALA A 505 -7.93 10.23 4.39
C ALA A 505 -7.57 11.05 5.64
N LEU A 506 -6.32 11.49 5.79
CA LEU A 506 -5.90 12.27 6.95
C LEU A 506 -6.62 13.62 7.01
N SER A 507 -6.71 14.34 5.89
CA SER A 507 -7.43 15.62 5.81
C SER A 507 -8.91 15.47 6.16
N ILE A 508 -9.54 14.39 5.70
CA ILE A 508 -10.96 14.10 5.93
C ILE A 508 -11.22 13.80 7.40
N VAL A 509 -10.44 12.90 8.00
CA VAL A 509 -10.57 12.54 9.42
C VAL A 509 -10.23 13.73 10.33
N ALA A 510 -9.28 14.58 9.93
CA ALA A 510 -8.99 15.81 10.64
C ALA A 510 -10.16 16.81 10.52
N TYR A 511 -10.70 17.01 9.32
CA TYR A 511 -11.85 17.90 9.12
C TYR A 511 -13.06 17.46 9.96
N THR A 512 -13.35 16.15 10.00
CA THR A 512 -14.45 15.61 10.83
C THR A 512 -14.20 15.83 12.32
N ALA A 513 -12.98 15.61 12.79
CA ALA A 513 -12.67 15.71 14.22
C ALA A 513 -12.70 17.16 14.74
N TRP A 514 -12.28 18.14 13.92
CA TRP A 514 -12.12 19.54 14.32
C TRP A 514 -13.29 20.45 13.96
N ARG A 515 -14.03 20.19 12.88
CA ARG A 515 -15.04 21.13 12.35
C ARG A 515 -16.46 20.62 12.37
N LEU A 516 -16.68 19.31 12.30
CA LEU A 516 -18.03 18.74 12.28
C LEU A 516 -18.50 18.47 13.70
N THR A 517 -19.75 18.86 13.95
CA THR A 517 -20.46 18.58 15.19
C THR A 517 -20.93 17.12 15.19
N PRO A 518 -20.60 16.32 16.21
CA PRO A 518 -21.07 14.94 16.29
C PRO A 518 -22.59 14.87 16.47
N SER A 519 -23.20 13.74 16.09
CA SER A 519 -24.63 13.50 16.28
C SER A 519 -25.04 13.52 17.75
N GLN A 520 -26.26 14.00 18.01
CA GLN A 520 -26.80 14.12 19.37
C GLN A 520 -27.25 12.77 19.94
N GLN A 521 -27.62 11.83 19.08
CA GLN A 521 -28.25 10.56 19.48
C GLN A 521 -27.32 9.34 19.38
N CYS A 522 -26.28 9.41 18.54
CA CYS A 522 -25.47 8.23 18.20
C CYS A 522 -23.97 8.40 18.47
N GLY A 523 -23.33 7.29 18.83
CA GLY A 523 -21.88 7.16 18.94
C GLY A 523 -21.26 7.76 20.22
N PRO A 524 -19.92 7.68 20.33
CA PRO A 524 -19.20 7.99 21.55
C PRO A 524 -19.24 9.47 21.90
N PHE A 525 -19.22 10.36 20.91
CA PHE A 525 -19.10 11.81 21.12
C PHE A 525 -20.45 12.55 21.24
N ARG A 526 -21.54 11.84 21.54
CA ARG A 526 -22.87 12.45 21.66
C ARG A 526 -22.91 13.54 22.74
N GLY A 527 -23.55 14.67 22.42
CA GLY A 527 -23.68 15.84 23.30
C GLY A 527 -22.49 16.80 23.33
N LEU A 528 -21.44 16.55 22.52
CA LEU A 528 -20.28 17.43 22.43
C LEU A 528 -20.37 18.37 21.23
N ASN A 529 -19.74 19.55 21.34
CA ASN A 529 -19.71 20.52 20.24
C ASN A 529 -18.81 20.03 19.09
N ASN A 530 -17.61 19.55 19.39
CA ASN A 530 -16.68 19.00 18.41
C ASN A 530 -16.05 17.73 18.97
N THR A 531 -15.69 16.76 18.14
CA THR A 531 -15.00 15.53 18.60
C THR A 531 -13.70 15.86 19.35
N PHE A 532 -12.97 16.90 18.92
CA PHE A 532 -11.76 17.36 19.60
C PHE A 532 -12.00 17.87 21.04
N SER A 533 -13.21 18.31 21.40
CA SER A 533 -13.47 18.87 22.74
C SER A 533 -13.33 17.84 23.87
N VAL A 534 -13.35 16.54 23.54
CA VAL A 534 -13.06 15.45 24.48
C VAL A 534 -11.68 15.60 25.12
N VAL A 535 -10.69 16.05 24.34
CA VAL A 535 -9.34 16.29 24.85
C VAL A 535 -9.33 17.48 25.81
N GLY A 536 -10.14 18.50 25.53
CA GLY A 536 -10.38 19.65 26.42
C GLY A 536 -10.97 19.21 27.77
N ILE A 537 -12.06 18.47 27.74
CA ILE A 537 -12.71 17.98 28.97
C ILE A 537 -11.77 17.10 29.80
N TRP A 538 -10.96 16.27 29.13
CA TRP A 538 -9.98 15.43 29.81
C TRP A 538 -8.81 16.20 30.41
N ILE A 539 -8.31 17.25 29.74
CA ILE A 539 -7.21 18.07 30.26
C ILE A 539 -7.67 18.92 31.45
N ASP A 540 -8.91 19.44 31.41
CA ASP A 540 -9.52 20.20 32.51
C ASP A 540 -9.70 19.32 33.75
N GLY A 541 -10.18 18.08 33.58
CA GLY A 541 -10.31 17.11 34.68
C GLY A 541 -8.98 16.65 35.29
N MET A 542 -7.83 16.96 34.67
CA MET A 542 -6.49 16.63 35.19
C MET A 542 -5.83 17.78 35.95
N GLU A 543 -6.47 18.94 36.06
CA GLU A 543 -5.92 20.12 36.74
C GLU A 543 -5.66 19.87 38.24
N ASP A 544 -6.43 18.96 38.85
CA ASP A 544 -6.32 18.58 40.26
C ASP A 544 -5.07 17.73 40.59
N ASN A 545 -4.38 17.17 39.60
CA ASN A 545 -3.26 16.25 39.84
C ASN A 545 -1.89 16.89 39.55
N PRO A 546 -0.98 17.06 40.52
CA PRO A 546 0.25 17.84 40.33
C PRO A 546 1.24 17.26 39.29
N GLY A 547 1.09 15.98 38.91
CA GLY A 547 1.91 15.32 37.89
C GLY A 547 1.52 15.62 36.43
N SER A 548 0.38 16.27 36.17
CA SER A 548 -0.14 16.54 34.82
C SER A 548 0.21 17.93 34.27
N LYS A 549 0.81 18.82 35.09
CA LYS A 549 1.11 20.22 34.74
C LYS A 549 1.84 20.42 33.41
N GLY A 550 2.73 19.49 33.06
CA GLY A 550 3.43 19.50 31.77
C GLY A 550 2.51 19.26 30.57
N ALA A 551 1.52 18.37 30.71
CA ALA A 551 0.55 18.11 29.64
C ALA A 551 -0.40 19.30 29.43
N ILE A 552 -0.85 19.92 30.53
CA ILE A 552 -1.70 21.13 30.51
C ILE A 552 -0.96 22.28 29.82
N TRP A 553 0.31 22.51 30.20
CA TRP A 553 1.15 23.55 29.57
C TRP A 553 1.31 23.35 28.05
N ILE A 554 1.51 22.11 27.60
CA ILE A 554 1.61 21.79 26.15
C ILE A 554 0.28 22.05 25.45
N TYR A 555 -0.84 21.64 26.04
CA TYR A 555 -2.16 21.82 25.45
C TYR A 555 -2.48 23.30 25.24
N ASP A 556 -2.33 24.13 26.28
CA ASP A 556 -2.67 25.55 26.21
C ASP A 556 -1.72 26.37 25.33
N ASN A 557 -0.40 26.13 25.45
CA ASN A 557 0.59 26.97 24.77
C ASN A 557 0.98 26.48 23.37
N VAL A 558 0.82 25.17 23.07
CA VAL A 558 1.27 24.58 21.80
C VAL A 558 0.09 24.18 20.92
N ILE A 559 -0.91 23.49 21.48
CA ILE A 559 -2.01 22.91 20.67
C ILE A 559 -3.07 23.97 20.36
N LYS A 560 -3.41 24.81 21.34
CA LYS A 560 -4.42 25.88 21.18
C LYS A 560 -3.87 27.15 20.51
N SER A 561 -2.55 27.35 20.56
CA SER A 561 -1.90 28.56 20.04
C SER A 561 -1.76 28.55 18.51
N GLU A 562 -2.40 29.50 17.85
CA GLU A 562 -2.26 29.73 16.41
C GLU A 562 -0.81 30.08 16.01
N ILE A 563 -0.10 30.80 16.89
CA ILE A 563 1.30 31.20 16.70
C ILE A 563 2.23 29.98 16.72
N ALA A 564 1.97 29.01 17.61
CA ALA A 564 2.75 27.78 17.67
C ALA A 564 2.61 26.96 16.38
N TYR A 565 1.42 26.92 15.79
CA TYR A 565 1.20 26.28 14.49
C TYR A 565 1.97 26.99 13.37
N PHE A 566 1.91 28.32 13.31
CA PHE A 566 2.67 29.12 12.34
C PHE A 566 4.18 28.86 12.45
N LEU A 567 4.75 28.94 13.66
CA LEU A 567 6.16 28.64 13.90
C LEU A 567 6.52 27.20 13.53
N GLY A 568 5.68 26.23 13.87
CA GLY A 568 5.87 24.82 13.51
C GLY A 568 5.90 24.61 11.99
N THR A 569 4.97 25.22 11.26
CA THR A 569 4.96 25.14 9.79
C THR A 569 6.18 25.81 9.16
N LEU A 570 6.64 26.94 9.69
CA LEU A 570 7.85 27.62 9.24
C LEU A 570 9.10 26.72 9.43
N ILE A 571 9.23 26.08 10.60
CA ILE A 571 10.32 25.14 10.88
C ILE A 571 10.29 23.96 9.90
N ILE A 572 9.12 23.39 9.63
CA ILE A 572 8.97 22.29 8.67
C ILE A 572 9.37 22.75 7.25
N LEU A 573 8.96 23.95 6.81
CA LEU A 573 9.35 24.50 5.51
C LEU A 573 10.86 24.71 5.40
N ILE A 574 11.51 25.22 6.45
CA ILE A 574 12.98 25.36 6.51
C ILE A 574 13.64 23.98 6.40
N ILE A 575 13.13 22.97 7.13
CA ILE A 575 13.64 21.61 7.06
C ILE A 575 13.50 21.04 5.64
N ILE A 576 12.33 21.19 5.01
CA ILE A 576 12.08 20.75 3.62
C ILE A 576 13.04 21.44 2.66
N TYR A 577 13.25 22.75 2.81
CA TYR A 577 14.19 23.52 2.00
C TYR A 577 15.63 23.00 2.15
N ILE A 578 16.09 22.77 3.38
CA ILE A 578 17.43 22.20 3.65
C ILE A 578 17.55 20.82 3.02
N PHE A 579 16.56 19.93 3.17
CA PHE A 579 16.59 18.60 2.56
C PHE A 579 16.59 18.67 1.03
N TRP A 580 15.84 19.60 0.45
CA TRP A 580 15.83 19.82 -0.99
C TRP A 580 17.22 20.26 -1.49
N GLN A 581 17.86 21.21 -0.80
CA GLN A 581 19.23 21.66 -1.10
C GLN A 581 20.24 20.51 -0.97
N VAL A 582 20.20 19.74 0.12
CA VAL A 582 21.07 18.57 0.32
C VAL A 582 20.88 17.54 -0.81
N SER A 583 19.64 17.32 -1.24
CA SER A 583 19.34 16.41 -2.36
C SER A 583 19.96 16.90 -3.67
N GLN A 584 19.87 18.20 -3.97
CA GLN A 584 20.51 18.79 -5.16
C GLN A 584 22.03 18.76 -5.09
N GLY A 585 22.63 19.04 -3.93
CA GLY A 585 24.07 18.94 -3.72
C GLY A 585 24.60 17.52 -3.93
N ARG A 586 23.89 16.50 -3.39
CA ARG A 586 24.23 15.08 -3.61
C ARG A 586 24.19 14.68 -5.08
N LYS A 587 23.25 15.22 -5.88
CA LYS A 587 23.21 14.95 -7.34
C LYS A 587 24.45 15.49 -8.05
N HIS A 588 24.87 16.71 -7.74
CA HIS A 588 26.08 17.30 -8.30
C HIS A 588 27.34 16.52 -7.89
N LEU A 589 27.42 16.10 -6.62
CA LEU A 589 28.52 15.28 -6.11
C LEU A 589 28.63 13.94 -6.85
N ILE A 590 27.50 13.25 -7.07
CA ILE A 590 27.47 12.00 -7.85
C ILE A 590 27.97 12.24 -9.28
N GLY A 591 27.60 13.37 -9.91
CA GLY A 591 28.09 13.74 -11.24
C GLY A 591 29.62 13.88 -11.30
N ARG A 592 30.20 14.60 -10.33
CA ARG A 592 31.66 14.76 -10.20
C ARG A 592 32.37 13.42 -9.96
N LEU A 593 31.85 12.59 -9.05
CA LEU A 593 32.44 11.28 -8.75
C LEU A 593 32.47 10.36 -9.98
N ARG A 594 31.45 10.41 -10.84
CA ARG A 594 31.46 9.64 -12.10
C ARG A 594 32.50 10.14 -13.09
N GLN A 595 32.66 11.45 -13.21
CA GLN A 595 33.71 12.02 -14.05
C GLN A 595 35.09 11.58 -13.55
N LEU A 596 35.31 11.56 -12.24
CA LEU A 596 36.54 11.06 -11.64
C LEU A 596 36.78 9.59 -11.98
N ILE A 597 35.79 8.71 -11.80
CA ILE A 597 35.91 7.28 -12.15
C ILE A 597 36.21 7.11 -13.65
N ALA A 598 35.56 7.89 -14.53
CA ALA A 598 35.81 7.83 -15.96
C ALA A 598 37.23 8.29 -16.33
N ASN A 599 37.73 9.34 -15.68
CA ASN A 599 39.09 9.85 -15.89
C ASN A 599 40.14 8.87 -15.36
N GLU A 600 39.97 8.32 -14.15
CA GLU A 600 40.84 7.25 -13.64
C GLU A 600 40.85 6.02 -14.56
N GLY A 601 39.71 5.67 -15.15
CA GLY A 601 39.62 4.60 -16.15
C GLY A 601 40.46 4.88 -17.39
N LYS A 602 40.45 6.12 -17.89
CA LYS A 602 41.27 6.56 -19.02
C LYS A 602 42.76 6.53 -18.68
N ASP A 603 43.15 7.05 -17.52
CA ASP A 603 44.55 7.05 -17.08
C ASP A 603 45.10 5.64 -16.94
N LYS A 604 44.31 4.71 -16.38
CA LYS A 604 44.69 3.29 -16.31
C LYS A 604 44.88 2.68 -17.69
N SER A 605 43.98 2.98 -18.63
CA SER A 605 44.11 2.47 -20.01
C SER A 605 45.36 3.02 -20.71
N PHE A 606 45.66 4.30 -20.52
CA PHE A 606 46.86 4.95 -21.04
C PHE A 606 48.15 4.36 -20.44
N LEU A 607 48.18 4.12 -19.13
CA LEU A 607 49.32 3.49 -18.46
C LEU A 607 49.54 2.06 -18.95
N LEU A 608 48.46 1.28 -19.14
CA LEU A 608 48.55 -0.08 -19.68
C LEU A 608 49.08 -0.09 -21.11
N GLU A 609 48.64 0.85 -21.96
CA GLU A 609 49.13 0.98 -23.33
C GLU A 609 50.62 1.32 -23.36
N LYS A 610 51.06 2.24 -22.49
CA LYS A 610 52.49 2.60 -22.35
C LYS A 610 53.33 1.42 -21.87
N LEU A 611 52.83 0.65 -20.90
CA LEU A 611 53.49 -0.58 -20.42
C LEU A 611 53.58 -1.64 -21.52
N GLN A 612 52.51 -1.86 -22.29
CA GLN A 612 52.53 -2.79 -23.41
C GLN A 612 53.53 -2.37 -24.49
N ASN A 613 53.62 -1.08 -24.81
CA ASN A 613 54.58 -0.55 -25.77
C ASN A 613 56.03 -0.71 -25.29
N LEU A 614 56.30 -0.44 -24.01
CA LEU A 614 57.61 -0.71 -23.40
C LEU A 614 57.97 -2.20 -23.40
N GLN A 615 57.01 -3.07 -23.12
CA GLN A 615 57.22 -4.52 -23.15
C GLN A 615 57.52 -5.02 -24.57
N LYS A 616 56.80 -4.53 -25.60
CA LYS A 616 57.10 -4.81 -27.02
C LYS A 616 58.50 -4.32 -27.39
N SER A 617 58.87 -3.10 -27.00
CA SER A 617 60.20 -2.54 -27.26
C SER A 617 61.33 -3.35 -26.60
N CYS A 618 61.15 -3.76 -25.33
CA CYS A 618 62.09 -4.64 -24.63
C CYS A 618 62.22 -6.03 -25.29
N ARG A 619 61.11 -6.60 -25.78
CA ARG A 619 61.11 -7.85 -26.56
C ARG A 619 61.91 -7.70 -27.85
N HIS A 620 61.70 -6.62 -28.59
CA HIS A 620 62.48 -6.32 -29.81
C HIS A 620 63.96 -6.11 -29.53
N LYS A 621 64.33 -5.40 -28.45
CA LYS A 621 65.74 -5.25 -28.03
C LYS A 621 66.36 -6.59 -27.68
N LYS A 622 65.70 -7.46 -26.91
CA LYS A 622 66.18 -8.82 -26.60
C LYS A 622 66.33 -9.68 -27.86
N GLN A 623 65.42 -9.60 -28.83
CA GLN A 623 65.54 -10.27 -30.13
C GLN A 623 66.73 -9.74 -30.95
N LYS A 624 66.92 -8.42 -31.03
CA LYS A 624 68.08 -7.81 -31.70
C LYS A 624 69.40 -8.21 -31.04
N GLN A 625 69.47 -8.26 -29.71
CA GLN A 625 70.65 -8.72 -28.97
C GLN A 625 70.94 -10.20 -29.28
N LYS A 626 69.92 -11.06 -29.28
CA LYS A 626 70.06 -12.49 -29.60
C LYS A 626 70.53 -12.70 -31.04
N ASN A 627 70.05 -11.90 -31.99
CA ASN A 627 70.52 -11.95 -33.39
C ASN A 627 71.95 -11.42 -33.53
N ARG A 628 72.33 -10.34 -32.84
CA ARG A 628 73.73 -9.87 -32.81
C ARG A 628 74.68 -10.90 -32.21
N ASN A 629 74.30 -11.55 -31.11
CA ASN A 629 75.11 -12.60 -30.50
C ASN A 629 75.23 -13.83 -31.42
N LYS A 630 74.18 -14.18 -32.18
CA LYS A 630 74.28 -15.22 -33.22
C LYS A 630 75.27 -14.82 -34.32
N VAL A 631 75.16 -13.60 -34.87
CA VAL A 631 76.07 -13.12 -35.92
C VAL A 631 77.52 -13.04 -35.42
N HIS A 632 77.73 -12.63 -34.16
CA HIS A 632 79.06 -12.62 -33.56
C HIS A 632 79.59 -14.05 -33.38
N PHE A 633 78.77 -15.00 -32.93
CA PHE A 633 79.13 -16.42 -32.81
C PHE A 633 79.55 -17.01 -34.17
N TYR A 634 78.81 -16.75 -35.25
CA TYR A 634 79.20 -17.18 -36.60
C TYR A 634 80.48 -16.51 -37.11
N ARG A 635 80.77 -15.26 -36.71
CA ARG A 635 82.03 -14.56 -37.03
C ARG A 635 83.24 -15.04 -36.23
N THR A 636 83.06 -15.82 -35.17
CA THR A 636 84.17 -16.33 -34.34
C THR A 636 84.50 -17.80 -34.67
N ILE A 637 83.73 -18.40 -35.59
CA ILE A 637 83.86 -19.81 -36.02
C ILE A 637 84.41 -19.92 -37.45
N CYS A 638 84.37 -18.84 -38.24
CA CYS A 638 85.22 -18.65 -39.42
C CYS A 638 86.50 -17.93 -38.99
#